data_AF-A0A917WY61-F1
#
_entry.id   AF-A0A917WY61-F1
#
_cell.length_a   1.000
_cell.length_b   1.000
_cell.length_c   1.000
_cell.angle_alpha   90.00
_cell.angle_beta   90.00
_cell.angle_gamma   90.00
#
_symmetry.space_group_name_H-M   'P 1'
#
loop_
_entity.id
_entity.type
_entity.pdbx_description
1 polymer ?
#
loop_
_entity_poly.entity_id
_entity_poly.type
_entity_poly.pdbx_seq_one_letter_code
_entity_poly.pdbx_strand_id
1 'polypeptide(L)'
;MDRRTFVASGVALTGGAIALSTAAGSPASAAVRTAGTVTPGARGGHYAPNLAPLKATAFLKLPPGAVQPRGWLRTQLNIEADGLCGRMPEVSDYLQLNNCGWVDRTKGAWEELPYWLRGFGDLGYVTGNTRILSLARQWIDGIIANQASDGFFGPNALRTSLEGGPDFWPHMPLLDALRSFAEYSNDARVVPFMRRYFQFQNAQPAAVFNRSWAALRWGDNIDSVYWLFNRTGETWLLDLVRKIHAGSADYTGGIPNWHNVNLAQGFREPAQFGLLDPDPKYPAATYRDYDTVMGLYGNFPGGGFAGDENCRPGYTDPRQGFETCGIVEYMHSFQLLARMTGDGVWLDRCEDLAFNSLPAALDPAQQGIHYVTCANGIGLTNATLTQGQFQNGFPMLAYMLGIHNYRCCPHNYGMGWPYYAQELWFATWDRGLCAAMYGASSVTAKVGANATTVTITEDTDYPFGDTVTLTMSTPGSVSFPLYLRIPKWSNGASVRVNGTLVTGALEAGSFVVVDQAWNNGDKVTVALPMRTTVRTWAKNGNAVSVDNGPLTFSLSIAERWQRIGGTDAWPANEVYANSPWNYGLVIDPANPGVQVTRKPGPLAANPFTRDGAPVSLSVTARKVVNWQADAEGVVRTLQQSPVRSTQPNETVTLLPMGAQRVRITTFPRIGDGPDAVDWVIPATPSASHCWSGDSVAALNDGRVPSSSADTTIPRMTFWDHLGTAEWVQLSYASPMLVNAVSVYWFDDTGFGQCRTPQSWQVQYRTATGAWVPVSGASAYGTAVNTFNRVTFTAVTTSALRLAVQLKAGVSAGILEWRVEGTTAALLWQRIQNQNSSKVLGVSGMSTANSANVVQYDDNGTADHLWRLIDAGGGWYKVQNQNSGKLLAVENMSTANSARVQQFDDNGSADHLWRPLDAGGGWFRLQVQHSMKVLGVDGMSTANSAQVVQFDDNGTPDHLWRFL
;
A
#
# COMPACT_ATOMS: atom_id res chain seq x y z
N MET A 1 -40.78 -4.68 -39.46
CA MET A 1 -41.18 -4.63 -40.88
C MET A 1 -40.69 -5.91 -41.53
N ASP A 2 -41.64 -6.72 -42.00
CA ASP A 2 -41.48 -8.05 -42.61
C ASP A 2 -41.28 -7.94 -44.13
N ARG A 3 -40.55 -8.88 -44.76
CA ARG A 3 -40.98 -9.58 -46.00
C ARG A 3 -40.02 -10.67 -46.51
N ARG A 4 -40.42 -11.91 -46.19
CA ARG A 4 -40.67 -13.07 -47.11
C ARG A 4 -39.54 -13.87 -47.78
N THR A 5 -39.53 -15.14 -47.38
CA THR A 5 -39.09 -16.41 -47.99
C THR A 5 -39.88 -16.85 -49.23
N PHE A 6 -39.25 -17.64 -50.13
CA PHE A 6 -39.90 -18.55 -51.10
C PHE A 6 -38.90 -19.66 -51.57
N VAL A 7 -38.93 -20.90 -51.05
CA VAL A 7 -39.59 -22.17 -51.52
C VAL A 7 -38.84 -22.98 -52.62
N ALA A 8 -38.19 -24.06 -52.16
CA ALA A 8 -38.32 -25.51 -52.48
C ALA A 8 -38.04 -26.15 -53.87
N SER A 9 -37.31 -27.28 -53.77
CA SER A 9 -37.44 -28.60 -54.44
C SER A 9 -36.89 -28.83 -55.86
N GLY A 10 -35.99 -29.82 -55.97
CA GLY A 10 -35.60 -30.48 -57.22
C GLY A 10 -34.59 -31.61 -56.98
N VAL A 11 -35.00 -32.86 -57.21
CA VAL A 11 -34.28 -34.11 -56.97
C VAL A 11 -33.69 -34.68 -58.26
N ALA A 12 -32.52 -35.33 -58.12
CA ALA A 12 -31.98 -36.50 -58.84
C ALA A 12 -31.07 -36.37 -60.10
N LEU A 13 -29.90 -37.01 -59.90
CA LEU A 13 -29.19 -38.01 -60.73
C LEU A 13 -28.25 -37.59 -61.87
N THR A 14 -26.94 -37.69 -61.60
CA THR A 14 -25.91 -38.44 -62.37
C THR A 14 -24.67 -38.50 -61.45
N GLY A 15 -24.17 -39.66 -60.98
CA GLY A 15 -23.40 -40.64 -61.76
C GLY A 15 -21.91 -40.29 -61.71
N GLY A 16 -21.10 -40.96 -60.86
CA GLY A 16 -19.65 -40.73 -60.84
C GLY A 16 -18.87 -41.44 -59.74
N ALA A 17 -18.22 -42.54 -60.14
CA ALA A 17 -17.00 -43.16 -59.62
C ALA A 17 -16.63 -43.01 -58.12
N ILE A 18 -16.62 -44.16 -57.43
CA ILE A 18 -16.02 -44.36 -56.11
C ILE A 18 -14.49 -44.22 -56.25
N ALA A 19 -13.96 -43.08 -55.81
CA ALA A 19 -12.57 -42.94 -55.41
C ALA A 19 -12.52 -42.95 -53.88
N LEU A 20 -11.84 -43.95 -53.30
CA LEU A 20 -11.56 -44.05 -51.88
C LEU A 20 -10.63 -42.90 -51.46
N SER A 21 -11.19 -41.74 -51.13
CA SER A 21 -10.51 -40.73 -50.33
C SER A 21 -10.73 -41.08 -48.87
N THR A 22 -9.65 -41.41 -48.17
CA THR A 22 -9.62 -41.43 -46.70
C THR A 22 -9.99 -40.04 -46.20
N ALA A 23 -11.24 -39.86 -45.79
CA ALA A 23 -11.68 -38.67 -45.10
C ALA A 23 -10.86 -38.56 -43.81
N ALA A 24 -9.93 -37.60 -43.78
CA ALA A 24 -9.40 -37.08 -42.54
C ALA A 24 -10.61 -36.62 -41.71
N GLY A 25 -10.88 -37.33 -40.62
CA GLY A 25 -11.95 -36.97 -39.70
C GLY A 25 -11.75 -35.53 -39.24
N SER A 26 -12.80 -34.72 -39.35
CA SER A 26 -12.87 -33.42 -38.72
C SER A 26 -12.42 -33.55 -37.25
N PRO A 27 -11.52 -32.70 -36.74
CA PRO A 27 -11.15 -32.75 -35.34
C PRO A 27 -12.43 -32.58 -34.52
N ALA A 28 -12.71 -33.55 -33.64
CA ALA A 28 -13.79 -33.45 -32.68
C ALA A 28 -13.65 -32.11 -31.95
N SER A 29 -14.71 -31.29 -31.93
CA SER A 29 -14.67 -30.02 -31.21
C SER A 29 -14.34 -30.30 -29.75
N ALA A 30 -13.29 -29.65 -29.22
CA ALA A 30 -12.91 -29.78 -27.81
C ALA A 30 -14.14 -29.57 -26.91
N ALA A 31 -14.28 -30.40 -25.87
CA ALA A 31 -15.33 -30.19 -24.87
C ALA A 31 -14.91 -29.02 -23.99
N VAL A 32 -15.60 -27.89 -24.13
CA VAL A 32 -15.33 -26.65 -23.42
C VAL A 32 -16.46 -26.38 -22.47
N ARG A 33 -16.13 -26.13 -21.20
CA ARG A 33 -17.10 -25.72 -20.19
C ARG A 33 -16.53 -24.67 -19.26
N THR A 34 -17.43 -23.91 -18.66
CA THR A 34 -17.12 -22.84 -17.71
C THR A 34 -17.67 -23.21 -16.34
N ALA A 35 -16.92 -22.93 -15.29
CA ALA A 35 -17.33 -23.16 -13.91
C ALA A 35 -17.01 -21.93 -13.06
N GLY A 36 -18.01 -21.32 -12.42
CA GLY A 36 -17.77 -20.21 -11.49
C GLY A 36 -16.96 -20.64 -10.26
N THR A 37 -17.34 -21.78 -9.67
CA THR A 37 -16.59 -22.45 -8.61
C THR A 37 -16.28 -23.87 -9.06
N VAL A 38 -15.06 -24.36 -8.81
CA VAL A 38 -14.69 -25.75 -9.11
C VAL A 38 -15.15 -26.65 -7.97
N THR A 39 -15.83 -27.74 -8.31
CA THR A 39 -16.24 -28.78 -7.35
C THR A 39 -15.39 -30.04 -7.54
N PRO A 40 -15.17 -30.83 -6.46
CA PRO A 40 -14.48 -32.11 -6.58
C PRO A 40 -15.22 -33.04 -7.55
N GLY A 41 -14.48 -33.61 -8.51
CA GLY A 41 -15.02 -34.56 -9.48
C GLY A 41 -15.08 -36.00 -8.96
N ALA A 42 -15.76 -36.89 -9.70
CA ALA A 42 -15.93 -38.30 -9.31
C ALA A 42 -14.68 -39.19 -9.49
N ARG A 43 -13.63 -38.71 -10.18
CA ARG A 43 -12.38 -39.47 -10.41
C ARG A 43 -11.35 -39.03 -9.37
N GLY A 44 -10.57 -39.97 -8.81
CA GLY A 44 -9.77 -39.77 -7.60
C GLY A 44 -8.37 -39.14 -7.73
N GLY A 45 -8.08 -38.35 -8.77
CA GLY A 45 -6.78 -37.68 -8.94
C GLY A 45 -5.54 -38.60 -8.97
N HIS A 46 -4.34 -38.02 -9.03
CA HIS A 46 -3.03 -38.72 -8.88
C HIS A 46 -2.24 -38.27 -7.64
N TYR A 47 -2.80 -37.33 -6.90
CA TYR A 47 -2.16 -36.62 -5.80
C TYR A 47 -3.00 -36.83 -4.54
N ALA A 48 -2.36 -36.76 -3.37
CA ALA A 48 -2.96 -37.15 -2.09
C ALA A 48 -4.26 -36.37 -1.82
N PRO A 49 -5.43 -37.04 -1.89
CA PRO A 49 -6.70 -36.40 -1.59
C PRO A 49 -6.99 -36.43 -0.09
N ASN A 50 -8.03 -35.71 0.31
CA ASN A 50 -8.64 -35.92 1.63
C ASN A 50 -9.21 -37.34 1.72
N LEU A 51 -8.83 -38.09 2.77
CA LEU A 51 -9.42 -39.39 3.09
C LEU A 51 -10.79 -39.21 3.75
N ALA A 52 -11.70 -40.15 3.52
CA ALA A 52 -12.97 -40.18 4.24
C ALA A 52 -12.73 -40.30 5.76
N PRO A 53 -13.49 -39.60 6.62
CA PRO A 53 -14.72 -38.85 6.33
C PRO A 53 -14.52 -37.38 5.95
N LEU A 54 -13.29 -36.89 5.76
CA LEU A 54 -13.09 -35.50 5.34
C LEU A 54 -13.69 -35.26 3.96
N LYS A 55 -14.37 -34.13 3.80
CA LYS A 55 -14.86 -33.66 2.51
C LYS A 55 -13.68 -33.44 1.56
N ALA A 56 -13.87 -33.81 0.30
CA ALA A 56 -12.93 -33.51 -0.76
C ALA A 56 -12.77 -31.99 -0.96
N THR A 57 -11.53 -31.52 -1.05
CA THR A 57 -11.20 -30.17 -1.49
C THR A 57 -11.41 -30.03 -3.00
N ALA A 58 -11.74 -28.84 -3.49
CA ALA A 58 -11.95 -28.61 -4.93
C ALA A 58 -10.71 -28.94 -5.77
N PHE A 59 -9.53 -28.58 -5.28
CA PHE A 59 -8.25 -28.83 -5.93
C PHE A 59 -7.31 -29.65 -5.06
N LEU A 60 -6.34 -30.31 -5.71
CA LEU A 60 -5.29 -31.10 -5.08
C LEU A 60 -3.95 -30.35 -5.18
N LYS A 61 -3.20 -30.31 -4.08
CA LYS A 61 -1.87 -29.67 -4.03
C LYS A 61 -0.86 -30.48 -4.85
N LEU A 62 -0.06 -29.81 -5.67
CA LEU A 62 1.13 -30.41 -6.29
C LEU A 62 2.29 -30.40 -5.28
N PRO A 63 3.18 -31.41 -5.30
CA PRO A 63 4.31 -31.43 -4.38
C PRO A 63 5.24 -30.22 -4.63
N PRO A 64 5.87 -29.65 -3.57
CA PRO A 64 6.87 -28.59 -3.74
C PRO A 64 7.94 -29.01 -4.76
N GLY A 65 8.36 -28.06 -5.60
CA GLY A 65 9.30 -28.32 -6.69
C GLY A 65 8.68 -28.86 -8.01
N ALA A 66 7.39 -29.24 -8.01
CA ALA A 66 6.69 -29.58 -9.25
C ALA A 66 6.53 -28.39 -10.20
N VAL A 67 6.40 -27.19 -9.62
CA VAL A 67 6.38 -25.91 -10.36
C VAL A 67 7.74 -25.25 -10.22
N GLN A 68 8.38 -24.98 -11.36
CA GLN A 68 9.64 -24.28 -11.45
C GLN A 68 9.41 -22.87 -11.99
N PRO A 69 9.58 -21.82 -11.16
CA PRO A 69 9.39 -20.44 -11.59
C PRO A 69 10.49 -20.01 -12.56
N ARG A 70 10.12 -19.16 -13.52
CA ARG A 70 10.95 -18.55 -14.57
C ARG A 70 10.77 -17.03 -14.56
N GLY A 71 11.44 -16.33 -15.47
CA GLY A 71 11.27 -14.89 -15.70
C GLY A 71 11.49 -14.04 -14.44
N TRP A 72 10.70 -12.99 -14.28
CA TRP A 72 10.81 -12.08 -13.14
C TRP A 72 10.55 -12.77 -11.79
N LEU A 73 9.67 -13.76 -11.73
CA LEU A 73 9.34 -14.47 -10.49
C LEU A 73 10.54 -15.28 -10.01
N ARG A 74 11.26 -15.94 -10.93
CA ARG A 74 12.54 -16.57 -10.59
C ARG A 74 13.56 -15.57 -10.05
N THR A 75 13.62 -14.38 -10.64
CA THR A 75 14.49 -13.32 -10.13
C THR A 75 14.11 -12.88 -8.72
N GLN A 76 12.82 -12.69 -8.41
CA GLN A 76 12.40 -12.34 -7.04
C GLN A 76 12.81 -13.39 -6.02
N LEU A 77 12.65 -14.68 -6.34
CA LEU A 77 13.10 -15.77 -5.48
C LEU A 77 14.63 -15.81 -5.32
N ASN A 78 15.38 -15.51 -6.39
CA ASN A 78 16.84 -15.41 -6.27
C ASN A 78 17.25 -14.22 -5.40
N ILE A 79 16.59 -13.05 -5.55
CA ILE A 79 16.82 -11.88 -4.69
C ILE A 79 16.51 -12.22 -3.23
N GLU A 80 15.41 -12.93 -2.96
CA GLU A 80 15.05 -13.38 -1.62
C GLU A 80 16.07 -14.38 -1.02
N ALA A 81 16.61 -15.27 -1.86
CA ALA A 81 17.66 -16.21 -1.49
C ALA A 81 18.99 -15.53 -1.17
N ASP A 82 19.30 -14.41 -1.84
CA ASP A 82 20.51 -13.61 -1.63
C ASP A 82 20.32 -12.46 -0.63
N GLY A 83 19.06 -12.19 -0.26
CA GLY A 83 18.63 -11.20 0.70
C GLY A 83 18.43 -11.77 2.11
N LEU A 84 17.57 -11.09 2.89
CA LEU A 84 17.41 -11.33 4.32
C LEU A 84 16.90 -12.73 4.64
N CYS A 85 15.84 -13.22 3.98
CA CYS A 85 15.32 -14.58 4.21
C CYS A 85 16.40 -15.64 3.97
N GLY A 86 17.06 -15.62 2.80
CA GLY A 86 18.03 -16.65 2.44
C GLY A 86 19.32 -16.60 3.24
N ARG A 87 19.67 -15.49 3.87
CA ARG A 87 20.91 -15.29 4.64
C ARG A 87 20.69 -14.89 6.10
N MET A 88 19.45 -15.03 6.61
CA MET A 88 19.07 -14.66 7.97
C MET A 88 20.01 -15.21 9.07
N PRO A 89 20.55 -16.44 8.98
CA PRO A 89 21.47 -16.95 10.01
C PRO A 89 22.78 -16.15 10.17
N GLU A 90 23.13 -15.30 9.20
CA GLU A 90 24.27 -14.40 9.30
C GLU A 90 24.04 -13.24 10.29
N VAL A 91 22.77 -12.92 10.58
CA VAL A 91 22.37 -11.70 11.31
C VAL A 91 21.40 -11.95 12.46
N SER A 92 20.71 -13.09 12.49
CA SER A 92 19.74 -13.42 13.54
C SER A 92 20.38 -14.29 14.63
N ASP A 93 20.41 -13.78 15.85
CA ASP A 93 20.82 -14.51 17.05
C ASP A 93 19.82 -15.61 17.44
N TYR A 94 18.59 -15.56 16.92
CA TYR A 94 17.59 -16.63 17.07
C TYR A 94 17.87 -17.85 16.19
N LEU A 95 18.69 -17.71 15.15
CA LEU A 95 18.95 -18.76 14.14
C LEU A 95 20.36 -19.35 14.24
N GLN A 96 20.79 -19.64 15.47
CA GLN A 96 22.09 -20.25 15.74
C GLN A 96 21.93 -21.75 16.07
N LEU A 97 22.38 -22.64 15.17
CA LEU A 97 22.23 -24.10 15.30
C LEU A 97 22.75 -24.65 16.64
N ASN A 98 23.87 -24.12 17.15
CA ASN A 98 24.46 -24.56 18.41
C ASN A 98 23.81 -23.96 19.67
N ASN A 99 22.82 -23.07 19.51
CA ASN A 99 22.17 -22.36 20.61
C ASN A 99 20.68 -22.13 20.33
N CYS A 100 19.96 -23.19 19.94
CA CYS A 100 18.53 -23.09 19.64
C CYS A 100 17.74 -24.24 20.25
N GLY A 101 16.68 -23.91 21.00
CA GLY A 101 15.81 -24.86 21.69
C GLY A 101 15.16 -25.93 20.80
N TRP A 102 15.05 -25.64 19.49
CA TRP A 102 14.46 -26.55 18.50
C TRP A 102 15.34 -27.75 18.18
N VAL A 103 16.66 -27.62 18.27
CA VAL A 103 17.63 -28.71 18.03
C VAL A 103 18.31 -29.20 19.32
N ASP A 104 18.29 -28.40 20.39
CA ASP A 104 18.66 -28.80 21.74
C ASP A 104 17.61 -28.29 22.73
N ARG A 105 16.72 -29.17 23.20
CA ARG A 105 15.61 -28.81 24.09
C ARG A 105 16.00 -28.14 25.40
N THR A 106 17.26 -28.18 25.81
CA THR A 106 17.74 -27.51 27.02
C THR A 106 17.93 -26.00 26.84
N LYS A 107 17.91 -25.52 25.59
CA LYS A 107 18.06 -24.11 25.22
C LYS A 107 16.71 -23.41 25.06
N GLY A 108 16.74 -22.08 25.01
CA GLY A 108 15.58 -21.26 24.67
C GLY A 108 15.37 -21.16 23.16
N ALA A 109 14.12 -21.06 22.73
CA ALA A 109 13.67 -20.58 21.42
C ALA A 109 12.15 -20.39 21.48
N TRP A 110 11.59 -19.68 20.50
CA TRP A 110 10.14 -19.53 20.35
C TRP A 110 9.77 -19.64 18.87
N GLU A 111 9.15 -18.63 18.28
CA GLU A 111 8.56 -18.66 16.93
C GLU A 111 9.52 -18.30 15.78
N GLU A 112 10.69 -17.72 16.07
CA GLU A 112 11.56 -17.12 15.06
C GLU A 112 12.11 -18.16 14.05
N LEU A 113 12.66 -19.28 14.54
CA LEU A 113 13.07 -20.39 13.67
C LEU A 113 11.87 -21.03 12.94
N PRO A 114 10.77 -21.41 13.62
CA PRO A 114 9.58 -21.94 12.95
C PRO A 114 9.06 -21.11 11.79
N TYR A 115 8.89 -19.80 12.00
CA TYR A 115 8.43 -18.89 10.95
C TYR A 115 9.41 -18.85 9.78
N TRP A 116 10.69 -18.67 10.07
CA TRP A 116 11.71 -18.59 9.03
C TRP A 116 11.82 -19.89 8.24
N LEU A 117 11.85 -21.04 8.92
CA LEU A 117 12.05 -22.34 8.27
C LEU A 117 10.88 -22.72 7.36
N ARG A 118 9.65 -22.30 7.71
CA ARG A 118 8.43 -22.49 6.91
C ARG A 118 8.52 -21.86 5.53
N GLY A 119 9.07 -20.65 5.41
CA GLY A 119 9.33 -20.01 4.11
C GLY A 119 10.65 -20.45 3.47
N PHE A 120 11.72 -20.50 4.27
CA PHE A 120 13.09 -20.77 3.81
C PHE A 120 13.25 -22.15 3.16
N GLY A 121 12.62 -23.19 3.71
CA GLY A 121 12.64 -24.53 3.11
C GLY A 121 12.04 -24.51 1.71
N ASP A 122 10.84 -23.94 1.59
CA ASP A 122 10.10 -23.82 0.34
C ASP A 122 10.79 -22.95 -0.70
N LEU A 123 11.48 -21.88 -0.28
CA LEU A 123 12.38 -21.11 -1.13
C LEU A 123 13.44 -22.02 -1.78
N GLY A 124 14.03 -22.93 -1.01
CA GLY A 124 14.96 -23.94 -1.51
C GLY A 124 14.31 -24.91 -2.49
N TYR A 125 13.10 -25.38 -2.20
CA TYR A 125 12.40 -26.38 -3.01
C TYR A 125 12.00 -25.84 -4.39
N VAL A 126 11.53 -24.59 -4.48
CA VAL A 126 11.13 -23.99 -5.77
C VAL A 126 12.31 -23.48 -6.58
N THR A 127 13.41 -23.10 -5.93
CA THR A 127 14.60 -22.59 -6.64
C THR A 127 15.60 -23.68 -7.00
N GLY A 128 15.64 -24.78 -6.25
CA GLY A 128 16.72 -25.77 -6.29
C GLY A 128 18.03 -25.26 -5.68
N ASN A 129 18.01 -24.18 -4.89
CA ASN A 129 19.20 -23.60 -4.29
C ASN A 129 19.85 -24.57 -3.28
N THR A 130 21.01 -25.11 -3.63
CA THR A 130 21.68 -26.16 -2.84
C THR A 130 22.13 -25.71 -1.45
N ARG A 131 22.49 -24.44 -1.27
CA ARG A 131 22.84 -23.86 0.04
C ARG A 131 21.62 -23.88 0.96
N ILE A 132 20.49 -23.40 0.46
CA ILE A 132 19.22 -23.36 1.21
C ILE A 132 18.75 -24.77 1.53
N LEU A 133 18.71 -25.66 0.53
CA LEU A 133 18.32 -27.06 0.70
C LEU A 133 19.18 -27.78 1.75
N SER A 134 20.49 -27.57 1.73
CA SER A 134 21.39 -28.17 2.70
C SER A 134 21.14 -27.63 4.12
N LEU A 135 20.98 -26.32 4.26
CA LEU A 135 20.80 -25.70 5.58
C LEU A 135 19.43 -26.04 6.18
N ALA A 136 18.36 -26.02 5.37
CA ALA A 136 17.03 -26.42 5.81
C ALA A 136 17.04 -27.88 6.29
N ARG A 137 17.72 -28.78 5.57
CA ARG A 137 17.89 -30.17 5.98
C ARG A 137 18.64 -30.29 7.32
N GLN A 138 19.71 -29.52 7.52
CA GLN A 138 20.46 -29.54 8.80
C GLN A 138 19.56 -29.19 9.99
N TRP A 139 18.75 -28.13 9.87
CA TRP A 139 17.79 -27.75 10.91
C TRP A 139 16.77 -28.86 11.15
N ILE A 140 16.16 -29.39 10.08
CA ILE A 140 15.14 -30.44 10.17
C ILE A 140 15.68 -31.73 10.80
N ASP A 141 16.89 -32.14 10.42
CA ASP A 141 17.56 -33.30 11.01
C ASP A 141 17.78 -33.11 12.52
N GLY A 142 18.22 -31.92 12.95
CA GLY A 142 18.36 -31.58 14.36
C GLY A 142 17.02 -31.59 15.11
N ILE A 143 15.96 -31.05 14.50
CA ILE A 143 14.60 -31.02 15.09
C ILE A 143 14.06 -32.43 15.28
N ILE A 144 14.16 -33.28 14.25
CA ILE A 144 13.68 -34.67 14.30
C ILE A 144 14.45 -35.45 15.38
N ALA A 145 15.77 -35.27 15.45
CA ALA A 145 16.61 -35.91 16.48
C ALA A 145 16.29 -35.42 17.90
N ASN A 146 15.75 -34.21 18.05
CA ASN A 146 15.41 -33.59 19.32
C ASN A 146 13.97 -33.91 19.82
N GLN A 147 13.29 -34.94 19.30
CA GLN A 147 12.01 -35.40 19.86
C GLN A 147 12.19 -36.13 21.21
N ALA A 148 11.35 -35.83 22.20
CA ALA A 148 11.30 -36.53 23.48
C ALA A 148 10.59 -37.88 23.36
N SER A 149 10.72 -38.74 24.38
CA SER A 149 10.13 -40.09 24.42
C SER A 149 8.59 -40.08 24.47
N ASP A 150 7.99 -39.02 24.97
CA ASP A 150 6.54 -38.80 24.98
C ASP A 150 6.00 -38.16 23.69
N GLY A 151 6.87 -37.77 22.76
CA GLY A 151 6.50 -37.21 21.45
C GLY A 151 6.59 -35.69 21.35
N PHE A 152 6.72 -34.97 22.46
CA PHE A 152 7.00 -33.52 22.44
C PHE A 152 8.35 -33.23 21.78
N PHE A 153 8.50 -32.07 21.14
CA PHE A 153 9.77 -31.59 20.61
C PHE A 153 9.91 -30.08 20.77
N GLY A 154 11.15 -29.58 20.71
CA GLY A 154 11.47 -28.18 20.92
C GLY A 154 11.89 -27.85 22.35
N PRO A 155 11.97 -26.55 22.69
CA PRO A 155 12.45 -26.07 24.00
C PRO A 155 11.63 -26.63 25.17
N ASN A 156 12.30 -27.10 26.23
CA ASN A 156 11.63 -27.63 27.43
C ASN A 156 10.68 -26.60 28.08
N ALA A 157 11.02 -25.32 28.02
CA ALA A 157 10.21 -24.24 28.58
C ALA A 157 8.80 -24.16 27.96
N LEU A 158 8.65 -24.52 26.68
CA LEU A 158 7.35 -24.50 26.00
C LEU A 158 6.39 -25.58 26.48
N ARG A 159 6.82 -26.52 27.33
CA ARG A 159 5.92 -27.51 27.93
C ARG A 159 5.01 -26.91 29.00
N THR A 160 5.42 -25.80 29.61
CA THR A 160 4.78 -25.26 30.82
C THR A 160 4.64 -23.74 30.83
N SER A 161 5.04 -23.05 29.75
CA SER A 161 5.08 -21.58 29.69
C SER A 161 3.71 -20.90 29.72
N LEU A 162 2.62 -21.62 29.46
CA LEU A 162 1.26 -21.06 29.47
C LEU A 162 0.47 -21.59 30.67
N GLU A 163 0.58 -20.91 31.81
CA GLU A 163 -0.12 -21.27 33.05
C GLU A 163 0.12 -22.74 33.44
N GLY A 164 1.37 -23.19 33.35
CA GLY A 164 1.77 -24.56 33.63
C GLY A 164 1.45 -25.58 32.52
N GLY A 165 0.79 -25.15 31.43
CA GLY A 165 0.52 -25.96 30.25
C GLY A 165 1.41 -25.60 29.04
N PRO A 166 1.34 -26.39 27.96
CA PRO A 166 2.20 -26.21 26.80
C PRO A 166 1.79 -25.02 25.93
N ASP A 167 2.79 -24.33 25.37
CA ASP A 167 2.62 -23.38 24.27
C ASP A 167 2.75 -24.12 22.94
N PHE A 168 1.63 -24.25 22.23
CA PHE A 168 1.58 -24.92 20.94
C PHE A 168 1.82 -24.01 19.75
N TRP A 169 1.73 -22.69 19.95
CA TRP A 169 1.79 -21.74 18.84
C TRP A 169 3.05 -21.90 17.99
N PRO A 170 4.27 -21.91 18.55
CA PRO A 170 5.50 -22.01 17.75
C PRO A 170 5.65 -23.31 16.98
N HIS A 171 4.98 -24.39 17.42
CA HIS A 171 5.04 -25.68 16.73
C HIS A 171 4.24 -25.67 15.43
N MET A 172 3.19 -24.86 15.32
CA MET A 172 2.30 -24.86 14.13
C MET A 172 3.04 -24.51 12.83
N PRO A 173 3.73 -23.36 12.70
CA PRO A 173 4.51 -23.08 11.49
C PRO A 173 5.65 -24.08 11.27
N LEU A 174 6.20 -24.67 12.32
CA LEU A 174 7.24 -25.68 12.19
C LEU A 174 6.71 -27.02 11.64
N LEU A 175 5.50 -27.42 12.04
CA LEU A 175 4.82 -28.59 11.48
C LEU A 175 4.51 -28.38 9.99
N ASP A 176 4.17 -27.16 9.58
CA ASP A 176 4.02 -26.80 8.18
C ASP A 176 5.34 -26.96 7.40
N ALA A 177 6.45 -26.45 7.94
CA ALA A 177 7.78 -26.63 7.34
C ALA A 177 8.16 -28.13 7.18
N LEU A 178 7.88 -28.95 8.20
CA LEU A 178 8.13 -30.39 8.17
C LEU A 178 7.27 -31.10 7.13
N ARG A 179 6.01 -30.68 6.97
CA ARG A 179 5.13 -31.15 5.91
C ARG A 179 5.72 -30.87 4.53
N SER A 180 6.07 -29.61 4.22
CA SER A 180 6.65 -29.25 2.92
C SER A 180 7.92 -30.04 2.65
N PHE A 181 8.77 -30.21 3.66
CA PHE A 181 9.96 -31.05 3.56
C PHE A 181 9.63 -32.51 3.25
N ALA A 182 8.65 -33.10 3.92
CA ALA A 182 8.23 -34.48 3.65
C ALA A 182 7.70 -34.66 2.23
N GLU A 183 6.91 -33.69 1.74
CA GLU A 183 6.37 -33.70 0.37
C GLU A 183 7.45 -33.55 -0.70
N TYR A 184 8.45 -32.70 -0.45
CA TYR A 184 9.58 -32.50 -1.36
C TYR A 184 10.56 -33.69 -1.36
N SER A 185 10.97 -34.13 -0.17
CA SER A 185 12.09 -35.06 -0.01
C SER A 185 11.68 -36.53 0.11
N ASN A 186 10.39 -36.82 0.32
CA ASN A 186 9.87 -38.15 0.66
C ASN A 186 10.54 -38.77 1.91
N ASP A 187 10.95 -37.95 2.87
CA ASP A 187 11.62 -38.42 4.08
C ASP A 187 10.64 -39.18 5.00
N ALA A 188 10.86 -40.49 5.12
CA ALA A 188 10.00 -41.40 5.87
C ALA A 188 9.97 -41.13 7.38
N ARG A 189 10.89 -40.31 7.93
CA ARG A 189 10.94 -40.00 9.35
C ARG A 189 9.87 -39.01 9.80
N VAL A 190 9.34 -38.18 8.90
CA VAL A 190 8.45 -37.07 9.27
C VAL A 190 7.08 -37.57 9.74
N VAL A 191 6.47 -38.52 9.02
CA VAL A 191 5.16 -39.09 9.39
C VAL A 191 5.14 -39.67 10.80
N PRO A 192 6.05 -40.59 11.19
CA PRO A 192 6.09 -41.10 12.57
C PRO A 192 6.44 -40.02 13.60
N PHE A 193 7.28 -39.03 13.25
CA PHE A 193 7.59 -37.91 14.13
C PHE A 193 6.35 -37.07 14.45
N MET A 194 5.62 -36.59 13.42
CA MET A 194 4.41 -35.78 13.58
C MET A 194 3.31 -36.56 14.29
N ARG A 195 3.17 -37.86 13.99
CA ARG A 195 2.23 -38.75 14.68
C ARG A 195 2.46 -38.76 16.19
N ARG A 196 3.71 -38.94 16.64
CA ARG A 196 4.04 -38.94 18.07
C ARG A 196 3.79 -37.57 18.72
N TYR A 197 4.07 -36.49 18.02
CA TYR A 197 3.76 -35.14 18.53
C TYR A 197 2.25 -34.92 18.68
N PHE A 198 1.45 -35.29 17.69
CA PHE A 198 0.00 -35.16 17.79
C PHE A 198 -0.61 -36.09 18.83
N GLN A 199 0.00 -37.24 19.11
CA GLN A 199 -0.37 -38.06 20.28
C GLN A 199 -0.13 -37.31 21.59
N PHE A 200 1.03 -36.66 21.75
CA PHE A 200 1.32 -35.79 22.89
C PHE A 200 0.31 -34.64 23.00
N GLN A 201 -0.01 -33.97 21.89
CA GLN A 201 -0.98 -32.87 21.84
C GLN A 201 -2.38 -33.37 22.22
N ASN A 202 -2.85 -34.47 21.64
CA ASN A 202 -4.17 -35.05 21.91
C ASN A 202 -4.34 -35.48 23.38
N ALA A 203 -3.26 -35.94 24.02
CA ALA A 203 -3.25 -36.32 25.42
C ALA A 203 -3.41 -35.13 26.40
N GLN A 204 -3.19 -33.88 25.97
CA GLN A 204 -3.33 -32.71 26.85
C GLN A 204 -4.78 -32.44 27.24
N PRO A 205 -5.07 -31.85 28.41
CA PRO A 205 -6.45 -31.52 28.80
C PRO A 205 -7.08 -30.48 27.87
N ALA A 206 -8.42 -30.49 27.70
CA ALA A 206 -9.10 -29.54 26.80
C ALA A 206 -8.83 -28.06 27.14
N ALA A 207 -8.62 -27.75 28.42
CA ALA A 207 -8.36 -26.40 28.92
C ALA A 207 -7.02 -25.77 28.45
N VAL A 208 -6.15 -26.50 27.74
CA VAL A 208 -4.93 -25.89 27.14
C VAL A 208 -5.14 -25.41 25.71
N PHE A 209 -6.23 -25.83 25.05
CA PHE A 209 -6.46 -25.50 23.63
C PHE A 209 -7.02 -24.09 23.42
N ASN A 210 -7.46 -23.41 24.48
CA ASN A 210 -8.02 -22.06 24.43
C ASN A 210 -7.03 -20.97 24.92
N ARG A 211 -5.72 -21.24 24.84
CA ARG A 211 -4.66 -20.37 25.34
C ARG A 211 -3.78 -19.81 24.22
N SER A 212 -3.14 -18.67 24.50
CA SER A 212 -2.12 -18.03 23.64
C SER A 212 -2.62 -17.71 22.22
N TRP A 213 -1.69 -17.35 21.34
CA TRP A 213 -1.91 -17.12 19.92
C TRP A 213 -2.45 -18.36 19.20
N ALA A 214 -2.14 -19.55 19.71
CA ALA A 214 -2.66 -20.82 19.21
C ALA A 214 -4.19 -20.81 19.11
N ALA A 215 -4.88 -20.33 20.16
CA ALA A 215 -6.34 -20.25 20.21
C ALA A 215 -6.95 -19.41 19.07
N LEU A 216 -6.20 -18.47 18.51
CA LEU A 216 -6.65 -17.56 17.44
C LEU A 216 -6.22 -18.04 16.05
N ARG A 217 -5.36 -19.06 15.95
CA ARG A 217 -4.66 -19.45 14.72
C ARG A 217 -4.67 -20.96 14.45
N TRP A 218 -5.59 -21.69 15.08
CA TRP A 218 -5.67 -23.15 15.00
C TRP A 218 -5.80 -23.72 13.58
N GLY A 219 -6.24 -22.92 12.62
CA GLY A 219 -6.25 -23.28 11.20
C GLY A 219 -4.92 -23.82 10.68
N ASP A 220 -3.77 -23.30 11.12
CA ASP A 220 -2.43 -23.83 10.73
C ASP A 220 -2.21 -25.27 11.24
N ASN A 221 -2.59 -25.53 12.49
CA ASN A 221 -2.43 -26.86 13.08
C ASN A 221 -3.42 -27.86 12.47
N ILE A 222 -4.68 -27.45 12.24
CA ILE A 222 -5.70 -28.30 11.60
C ILE A 222 -5.21 -28.78 10.23
N ASP A 223 -4.60 -27.90 9.44
CA ASP A 223 -4.05 -28.24 8.13
C ASP A 223 -2.96 -29.33 8.22
N SER A 224 -2.08 -29.24 9.24
CA SER A 224 -1.05 -30.24 9.52
C SER A 224 -1.62 -31.57 10.06
N VAL A 225 -2.68 -31.52 10.86
CA VAL A 225 -3.36 -32.74 11.38
C VAL A 225 -4.08 -33.47 10.24
N TYR A 226 -4.78 -32.75 9.36
CA TYR A 226 -5.40 -33.33 8.17
C TYR A 226 -4.37 -33.92 7.22
N TRP A 227 -3.23 -33.25 7.03
CA TRP A 227 -2.14 -33.78 6.21
C TRP A 227 -1.65 -35.15 6.71
N LEU A 228 -1.51 -35.31 8.02
CA LEU A 228 -1.13 -36.59 8.62
C LEU A 228 -2.26 -37.62 8.51
N PHE A 229 -3.50 -37.22 8.80
CA PHE A 229 -4.66 -38.09 8.68
C PHE A 229 -4.79 -38.68 7.28
N ASN A 230 -4.61 -37.85 6.24
CA ASN A 230 -4.66 -38.28 4.84
C ASN A 230 -3.57 -39.30 4.45
N ARG A 231 -2.56 -39.49 5.30
CA ARG A 231 -1.48 -40.48 5.11
C ARG A 231 -1.61 -41.70 6.00
N THR A 232 -2.21 -41.58 7.18
CA THR A 232 -2.29 -42.68 8.16
C THR A 232 -3.68 -43.29 8.29
N GLY A 233 -4.74 -42.54 7.98
CA GLY A 233 -6.13 -42.94 8.21
C GLY A 233 -6.51 -43.06 9.70
N GLU A 234 -5.66 -42.60 10.63
CA GLU A 234 -5.88 -42.77 12.06
C GLU A 234 -6.95 -41.78 12.57
N THR A 235 -8.14 -42.29 12.91
CA THR A 235 -9.32 -41.46 13.23
C THR A 235 -9.18 -40.60 14.49
N TRP A 236 -8.29 -40.96 15.43
CA TRP A 236 -8.03 -40.15 16.63
C TRP A 236 -7.48 -38.75 16.28
N LEU A 237 -6.89 -38.58 15.10
CA LEU A 237 -6.48 -37.27 14.59
C LEU A 237 -7.69 -36.35 14.35
N LEU A 238 -8.83 -36.91 13.95
CA LEU A 238 -10.06 -36.15 13.78
C LEU A 238 -10.68 -35.77 15.13
N ASP A 239 -10.52 -36.62 16.15
CA ASP A 239 -10.90 -36.26 17.52
C ASP A 239 -10.04 -35.11 18.06
N LEU A 240 -8.75 -35.11 17.74
CA LEU A 240 -7.86 -33.97 18.02
C LEU A 240 -8.34 -32.70 17.32
N VAL A 241 -8.75 -32.76 16.04
CA VAL A 241 -9.32 -31.59 15.34
C VAL A 241 -10.58 -31.07 16.02
N ARG A 242 -11.51 -31.95 16.44
CA ARG A 242 -12.71 -31.52 17.19
C ARG A 242 -12.35 -30.84 18.51
N LYS A 243 -11.34 -31.36 19.21
CA LYS A 243 -10.83 -30.79 20.46
C LYS A 243 -10.18 -29.42 20.24
N ILE A 244 -9.40 -29.28 19.16
CA ILE A 244 -8.81 -28.02 18.73
C ILE A 244 -9.90 -27.00 18.43
N HIS A 245 -10.85 -27.34 17.56
CA HIS A 245 -11.95 -26.44 17.17
C HIS A 245 -12.77 -26.01 18.39
N ALA A 246 -13.09 -26.94 19.31
CA ALA A 246 -13.81 -26.61 20.54
C ALA A 246 -13.04 -25.66 21.49
N GLY A 247 -11.70 -25.65 21.40
CA GLY A 247 -10.85 -24.70 22.14
C GLY A 247 -10.51 -23.44 21.36
N SER A 248 -10.87 -23.36 20.08
CA SER A 248 -10.55 -22.22 19.23
C SER A 248 -11.39 -20.99 19.58
N ALA A 249 -10.85 -19.82 19.30
CA ALA A 249 -11.61 -18.59 19.28
C ALA A 249 -12.74 -18.71 18.24
N ASP A 250 -13.92 -18.22 18.59
CA ASP A 250 -15.14 -18.42 17.80
C ASP A 250 -15.22 -17.46 16.61
N TYR A 251 -14.59 -17.85 15.51
CA TYR A 251 -14.78 -17.22 14.19
C TYR A 251 -16.13 -17.62 13.54
N THR A 252 -16.90 -18.55 14.11
CA THR A 252 -18.23 -18.88 13.58
C THR A 252 -19.28 -17.84 14.00
N GLY A 253 -19.11 -17.23 15.18
CA GLY A 253 -19.97 -16.18 15.72
C GLY A 253 -19.62 -14.74 15.29
N GLY A 254 -18.41 -14.51 14.77
CA GLY A 254 -17.94 -13.19 14.31
C GLY A 254 -16.45 -13.03 14.54
N ILE A 255 -15.96 -11.78 14.59
CA ILE A 255 -14.54 -11.49 14.79
C ILE A 255 -14.17 -11.55 16.30
N PRO A 256 -13.38 -12.54 16.75
CA PRO A 256 -13.06 -12.68 18.17
C PRO A 256 -11.91 -11.76 18.63
N ASN A 257 -11.10 -11.26 17.68
CA ASN A 257 -9.93 -10.46 17.96
C ASN A 257 -9.58 -9.59 16.75
N TRP A 258 -9.10 -8.37 16.99
CA TRP A 258 -8.82 -7.38 15.95
C TRP A 258 -7.34 -7.22 15.59
N HIS A 259 -6.46 -8.08 16.11
CA HIS A 259 -5.05 -8.14 15.73
C HIS A 259 -4.93 -8.63 14.28
N ASN A 260 -4.18 -7.93 13.44
CA ASN A 260 -4.17 -8.17 12.00
C ASN A 260 -3.73 -9.60 11.65
N VAL A 261 -2.64 -10.10 12.25
CA VAL A 261 -2.10 -11.43 11.91
C VAL A 261 -3.03 -12.55 12.37
N ASN A 262 -3.67 -12.40 13.55
CA ASN A 262 -4.71 -13.31 14.01
C ASN A 262 -5.88 -13.35 13.03
N LEU A 263 -6.31 -12.20 12.52
CA LEU A 263 -7.35 -12.15 11.49
C LEU A 263 -6.89 -12.82 10.20
N ALA A 264 -5.67 -12.53 9.75
CA ALA A 264 -5.12 -13.05 8.50
C ALA A 264 -4.98 -14.57 8.51
N GLN A 265 -4.72 -15.19 9.67
CA GLN A 265 -4.60 -16.64 9.83
C GLN A 265 -5.90 -17.33 10.28
N GLY A 266 -6.66 -16.71 11.19
CA GLY A 266 -7.76 -17.34 11.90
C GLY A 266 -9.07 -17.42 11.12
N PHE A 267 -9.38 -16.42 10.28
CA PHE A 267 -10.69 -16.34 9.59
C PHE A 267 -11.01 -17.53 8.67
N ARG A 268 -9.97 -18.25 8.20
CA ARG A 268 -10.12 -19.45 7.35
C ARG A 268 -10.43 -20.72 8.14
N GLU A 269 -10.21 -20.71 9.46
CA GLU A 269 -10.36 -21.89 10.32
C GLU A 269 -11.76 -22.51 10.21
N PRO A 270 -12.88 -21.74 10.22
CA PRO A 270 -14.21 -22.30 10.04
C PRO A 270 -14.31 -23.14 8.77
N ALA A 271 -13.91 -22.60 7.61
CA ALA A 271 -13.92 -23.35 6.34
C ALA A 271 -13.05 -24.63 6.38
N GLN A 272 -11.92 -24.61 7.11
CA GLN A 272 -11.09 -25.80 7.31
C GLN A 272 -11.81 -26.85 8.16
N PHE A 273 -12.39 -26.46 9.30
CA PHE A 273 -13.17 -27.37 10.14
C PHE A 273 -14.38 -27.94 9.40
N GLY A 274 -14.98 -27.13 8.51
CA GLY A 274 -16.06 -27.52 7.59
C GLY A 274 -15.74 -28.70 6.67
N LEU A 275 -14.47 -29.11 6.55
CA LEU A 275 -14.09 -30.35 5.87
C LEU A 275 -14.43 -31.59 6.71
N LEU A 276 -14.39 -31.52 8.04
CA LEU A 276 -14.76 -32.60 8.95
C LEU A 276 -16.25 -32.57 9.31
N ASP A 277 -16.82 -31.37 9.52
CA ASP A 277 -18.25 -31.17 9.77
C ASP A 277 -18.88 -30.35 8.63
N PRO A 278 -19.55 -30.98 7.66
CA PRO A 278 -19.98 -30.33 6.42
C PRO A 278 -21.19 -29.38 6.57
N ASP A 279 -21.43 -28.84 7.76
CA ASP A 279 -22.42 -27.79 8.00
C ASP A 279 -22.05 -26.51 7.19
N PRO A 280 -22.94 -26.02 6.32
CA PRO A 280 -22.66 -24.86 5.47
C PRO A 280 -22.38 -23.57 6.25
N LYS A 281 -22.70 -23.49 7.54
CA LYS A 281 -22.38 -22.32 8.38
C LYS A 281 -20.87 -22.04 8.45
N TYR A 282 -20.05 -23.09 8.39
CA TYR A 282 -18.61 -23.00 8.56
C TYR A 282 -17.94 -22.22 7.42
N PRO A 283 -18.05 -22.62 6.14
CA PRO A 283 -17.54 -21.78 5.06
C PRO A 283 -18.23 -20.41 5.03
N ALA A 284 -19.54 -20.32 5.30
CA ALA A 284 -20.25 -19.03 5.32
C ALA A 284 -19.67 -18.05 6.34
N ALA A 285 -19.23 -18.53 7.52
CA ALA A 285 -18.56 -17.72 8.52
C ALA A 285 -17.24 -17.13 8.02
N THR A 286 -16.41 -17.94 7.33
CA THR A 286 -15.16 -17.45 6.72
C THR A 286 -15.39 -16.32 5.72
N TYR A 287 -16.40 -16.45 4.83
CA TYR A 287 -16.73 -15.35 3.90
C TYR A 287 -17.25 -14.11 4.64
N ARG A 288 -18.15 -14.28 5.60
CA ARG A 288 -18.69 -13.18 6.41
C ARG A 288 -17.58 -12.43 7.15
N ASP A 289 -16.63 -13.14 7.75
CA ASP A 289 -15.54 -12.53 8.52
C ASP A 289 -14.60 -11.74 7.61
N TYR A 290 -14.25 -12.29 6.45
CA TYR A 290 -13.49 -11.58 5.43
C TYR A 290 -14.22 -10.28 5.01
N ASP A 291 -15.49 -10.37 4.65
CA ASP A 291 -16.29 -9.22 4.23
C ASP A 291 -16.43 -8.17 5.36
N THR A 292 -16.50 -8.61 6.61
CA THR A 292 -16.57 -7.75 7.79
C THR A 292 -15.28 -6.97 7.97
N VAL A 293 -14.12 -7.65 7.96
CA VAL A 293 -12.81 -7.01 8.11
C VAL A 293 -12.55 -6.05 6.95
N MET A 294 -12.78 -6.49 5.71
CA MET A 294 -12.54 -5.66 4.54
C MET A 294 -13.53 -4.50 4.44
N GLY A 295 -14.80 -4.70 4.80
CA GLY A 295 -15.78 -3.62 4.83
C GLY A 295 -15.46 -2.55 5.86
N LEU A 296 -14.95 -2.93 7.04
CA LEU A 296 -14.60 -1.99 8.11
C LEU A 296 -13.24 -1.33 7.91
N TYR A 297 -12.21 -2.10 7.56
CA TYR A 297 -10.80 -1.68 7.59
C TYR A 297 -10.09 -1.80 6.24
N GLY A 298 -10.63 -2.55 5.27
CA GLY A 298 -10.10 -2.69 3.91
C GLY A 298 -10.46 -1.52 2.99
N ASN A 299 -10.30 -0.28 3.46
CA ASN A 299 -10.78 0.93 2.78
C ASN A 299 -9.69 1.68 1.98
N PHE A 300 -8.61 1.00 1.61
CA PHE A 300 -7.54 1.52 0.77
C PHE A 300 -6.95 0.41 -0.14
N PRO A 301 -6.24 0.74 -1.23
CA PRO A 301 -5.77 -0.27 -2.18
C PRO A 301 -4.54 -1.03 -1.66
N GLY A 302 -4.20 -2.14 -2.33
CA GLY A 302 -3.08 -3.01 -1.95
C GLY A 302 -3.49 -4.35 -1.34
N GLY A 303 -4.79 -4.67 -1.29
CA GLY A 303 -5.32 -5.99 -0.93
C GLY A 303 -5.48 -6.26 0.56
N GLY A 304 -4.82 -5.47 1.42
CA GLY A 304 -4.90 -5.58 2.88
C GLY A 304 -5.96 -4.68 3.53
N PHE A 305 -5.85 -4.52 4.83
CA PHE A 305 -6.72 -3.66 5.65
C PHE A 305 -5.92 -2.81 6.65
N ALA A 306 -6.53 -1.76 7.20
CA ALA A 306 -5.95 -0.91 8.23
C ALA A 306 -5.71 -1.71 9.52
N GLY A 307 -4.49 -2.22 9.68
CA GLY A 307 -4.08 -3.08 10.78
C GLY A 307 -2.57 -3.00 10.96
N ASP A 308 -2.10 -1.87 11.48
CA ASP A 308 -0.68 -1.63 11.80
C ASP A 308 -0.15 -2.49 12.96
N GLU A 309 -1.07 -3.09 13.71
CA GLU A 309 -0.91 -4.23 14.64
C GLU A 309 -2.32 -4.75 14.91
N ASN A 310 -3.20 -3.84 15.30
CA ASN A 310 -4.63 -4.06 15.49
C ASN A 310 -5.45 -3.13 14.60
N CYS A 311 -6.64 -3.57 14.22
CA CYS A 311 -7.64 -2.71 13.62
C CYS A 311 -8.16 -1.73 14.68
N ARG A 312 -8.15 -0.43 14.38
CA ARG A 312 -8.54 0.62 15.33
C ARG A 312 -9.76 1.41 14.82
N PRO A 313 -10.87 1.49 15.57
CA PRO A 313 -12.02 2.32 15.18
C PRO A 313 -11.61 3.76 14.85
N GLY A 314 -12.06 4.29 13.71
CA GLY A 314 -11.69 5.62 13.22
C GLY A 314 -10.39 5.69 12.41
N TYR A 315 -9.56 4.65 12.43
CA TYR A 315 -8.31 4.55 11.68
C TYR A 315 -8.48 3.57 10.53
N THR A 316 -9.10 4.05 9.44
CA THR A 316 -9.43 3.23 8.26
C THR A 316 -8.91 3.84 6.95
N ASP A 317 -8.18 4.94 7.06
CA ASP A 317 -7.75 5.78 5.95
C ASP A 317 -6.40 5.29 5.37
N PRO A 318 -6.00 5.72 4.15
CA PRO A 318 -4.84 5.17 3.45
C PRO A 318 -3.47 5.52 4.06
N ARG A 319 -3.44 6.35 5.12
CA ARG A 319 -2.24 6.57 5.95
C ARG A 319 -1.98 5.42 6.89
N GLN A 320 -3.03 4.69 7.25
CA GLN A 320 -2.87 3.43 7.94
C GLN A 320 -2.19 2.44 7.00
N GLY A 321 -1.60 1.39 7.55
CA GLY A 321 -1.06 0.35 6.72
C GLY A 321 -1.37 -1.03 7.26
N PHE A 322 -0.84 -2.00 6.55
CA PHE A 322 -0.99 -3.41 6.84
C PHE A 322 0.38 -4.01 7.18
N GLU A 323 0.44 -4.75 8.29
CA GLU A 323 1.68 -5.41 8.73
C GLU A 323 2.19 -6.40 7.68
N THR A 324 3.51 -6.48 7.51
CA THR A 324 4.14 -7.39 6.53
C THR A 324 3.86 -8.87 6.83
N CYS A 325 3.76 -9.31 8.10
CA CYS A 325 3.25 -10.65 8.42
C CYS A 325 1.83 -10.84 7.91
N GLY A 326 0.96 -9.84 8.13
CA GLY A 326 -0.42 -9.86 7.66
C GLY A 326 -0.51 -10.09 6.17
N ILE A 327 0.35 -9.44 5.36
CA ILE A 327 0.41 -9.62 3.90
C ILE A 327 0.59 -11.10 3.54
N VAL A 328 1.63 -11.75 4.06
CA VAL A 328 1.99 -13.11 3.64
C VAL A 328 1.07 -14.17 4.25
N GLU A 329 0.56 -13.95 5.46
CA GLU A 329 -0.41 -14.86 6.08
C GLU A 329 -1.78 -14.82 5.39
N TYR A 330 -2.22 -13.64 4.93
CA TYR A 330 -3.45 -13.55 4.15
C TYR A 330 -3.28 -14.21 2.79
N MET A 331 -2.14 -14.01 2.13
CA MET A 331 -1.82 -14.74 0.89
C MET A 331 -1.90 -16.26 1.09
N HIS A 332 -1.30 -16.78 2.16
CA HIS A 332 -1.34 -18.20 2.49
C HIS A 332 -2.78 -18.69 2.76
N SER A 333 -3.57 -17.92 3.51
CA SER A 333 -4.98 -18.22 3.75
C SER A 333 -5.80 -18.29 2.46
N PHE A 334 -5.57 -17.36 1.55
CA PHE A 334 -6.28 -17.34 0.28
C PHE A 334 -5.92 -18.53 -0.61
N GLN A 335 -4.65 -18.96 -0.61
CA GLN A 335 -4.23 -20.16 -1.34
C GLN A 335 -4.90 -21.42 -0.79
N LEU A 336 -4.95 -21.57 0.54
CA LEU A 336 -5.68 -22.66 1.21
C LEU A 336 -7.17 -22.64 0.87
N LEU A 337 -7.81 -21.47 0.99
CA LEU A 337 -9.24 -21.30 0.71
C LEU A 337 -9.57 -21.57 -0.75
N ALA A 338 -8.73 -21.15 -1.69
CA ALA A 338 -8.89 -21.45 -3.10
C ALA A 338 -8.90 -22.97 -3.34
N ARG A 339 -7.94 -23.71 -2.75
CA ARG A 339 -7.89 -25.18 -2.88
C ARG A 339 -9.11 -25.86 -2.26
N MET A 340 -9.55 -25.42 -1.09
CA MET A 340 -10.67 -26.03 -0.38
C MET A 340 -12.00 -25.76 -1.06
N THR A 341 -12.27 -24.49 -1.40
CA THR A 341 -13.58 -24.03 -1.86
C THR A 341 -13.75 -24.10 -3.37
N GLY A 342 -12.66 -24.02 -4.13
CA GLY A 342 -12.69 -23.93 -5.58
C GLY A 342 -13.11 -22.56 -6.11
N ASP A 343 -13.21 -21.54 -5.24
CA ASP A 343 -13.60 -20.19 -5.59
C ASP A 343 -12.37 -19.37 -6.02
N GLY A 344 -12.44 -18.83 -7.23
CA GLY A 344 -11.38 -18.02 -7.82
C GLY A 344 -11.19 -16.66 -7.13
N VAL A 345 -12.16 -16.20 -6.32
CA VAL A 345 -12.05 -14.93 -5.59
C VAL A 345 -10.82 -14.89 -4.69
N TRP A 346 -10.48 -16.01 -4.06
CA TRP A 346 -9.32 -16.07 -3.17
C TRP A 346 -8.00 -15.91 -3.95
N LEU A 347 -7.93 -16.41 -5.19
CA LEU A 347 -6.78 -16.22 -6.05
C LEU A 347 -6.65 -14.76 -6.52
N ASP A 348 -7.77 -14.08 -6.79
CA ASP A 348 -7.76 -12.62 -7.03
C ASP A 348 -7.22 -11.86 -5.80
N ARG A 349 -7.62 -12.24 -4.58
CA ARG A 349 -7.14 -11.60 -3.35
C ARG A 349 -5.67 -11.87 -3.05
N CYS A 350 -5.18 -13.05 -3.40
CA CYS A 350 -3.76 -13.39 -3.31
C CYS A 350 -2.93 -12.48 -4.23
N GLU A 351 -3.37 -12.30 -5.48
CA GLU A 351 -2.71 -11.42 -6.46
C GLU A 351 -2.76 -9.93 -6.06
N ASP A 352 -3.88 -9.48 -5.47
CA ASP A 352 -4.00 -8.11 -4.92
C ASP A 352 -2.86 -7.79 -3.92
N LEU A 353 -2.47 -8.76 -3.08
CA LEU A 353 -1.37 -8.60 -2.12
C LEU A 353 0.00 -8.81 -2.76
N ALA A 354 0.15 -9.88 -3.55
CA ALA A 354 1.43 -10.31 -4.11
C ALA A 354 2.06 -9.27 -5.03
N PHE A 355 1.26 -8.58 -5.85
CA PHE A 355 1.78 -7.63 -6.84
C PHE A 355 1.81 -6.17 -6.36
N ASN A 356 1.19 -5.88 -5.22
CA ASN A 356 1.06 -4.51 -4.72
C ASN A 356 1.77 -4.33 -3.38
N SER A 357 1.28 -4.96 -2.31
CA SER A 357 1.78 -4.71 -0.95
C SER A 357 3.07 -5.47 -0.63
N LEU A 358 3.22 -6.72 -1.07
CA LEU A 358 4.40 -7.55 -0.75
C LEU A 358 5.72 -6.91 -1.25
N PRO A 359 5.91 -6.59 -2.54
CA PRO A 359 7.15 -5.97 -3.01
C PRO A 359 7.36 -4.56 -2.43
N ALA A 360 6.29 -3.83 -2.10
CA ALA A 360 6.39 -2.52 -1.45
C ALA A 360 6.83 -2.62 0.03
N ALA A 361 6.70 -3.80 0.65
CA ALA A 361 7.12 -4.06 2.02
C ALA A 361 8.63 -4.27 2.17
N LEU A 362 9.34 -4.46 1.05
CA LEU A 362 10.74 -4.85 1.01
C LEU A 362 11.56 -3.79 0.26
N ASP A 363 12.82 -3.62 0.64
CA ASP A 363 13.75 -2.91 -0.24
C ASP A 363 13.97 -3.72 -1.54
N PRO A 364 14.42 -3.09 -2.64
CA PRO A 364 14.60 -3.78 -3.92
C PRO A 364 15.53 -5.01 -3.91
N ALA A 365 16.46 -5.07 -2.96
CA ALA A 365 17.40 -6.19 -2.78
C ALA A 365 16.92 -7.19 -1.72
N GLN A 366 15.76 -6.94 -1.11
CA GLN A 366 15.21 -7.65 0.04
C GLN A 366 16.22 -7.82 1.20
N GLN A 367 17.10 -6.84 1.41
CA GLN A 367 18.07 -6.83 2.52
C GLN A 367 17.48 -6.22 3.79
N GLY A 368 16.52 -5.32 3.62
CA GLY A 368 15.70 -4.71 4.65
C GLY A 368 14.21 -4.84 4.33
N ILE A 369 13.45 -4.82 5.41
CA ILE A 369 11.99 -4.88 5.46
C ILE A 369 11.53 -3.69 6.30
N HIS A 370 10.29 -3.25 6.10
CA HIS A 370 9.61 -2.39 7.06
C HIS A 370 8.37 -3.10 7.63
N TYR A 371 7.90 -2.66 8.81
CA TYR A 371 6.84 -3.36 9.53
C TYR A 371 5.47 -3.19 8.86
N VAL A 372 5.16 -1.97 8.40
CA VAL A 372 3.82 -1.59 7.94
C VAL A 372 3.85 -0.96 6.56
N THR A 373 2.99 -1.43 5.67
CA THR A 373 2.87 -0.93 4.28
C THR A 373 1.62 -0.07 4.12
N CYS A 374 1.82 1.24 3.90
CA CYS A 374 0.73 2.22 3.73
C CYS A 374 0.42 2.48 2.25
N ALA A 375 -0.83 2.77 1.91
CA ALA A 375 -1.19 3.18 0.54
C ALA A 375 -0.76 4.64 0.24
N ASN A 376 -0.81 5.50 1.26
CA ASN A 376 -0.33 6.88 1.23
C ASN A 376 0.70 7.11 2.35
N GLY A 377 1.97 7.25 1.99
CA GLY A 377 3.07 7.53 2.92
C GLY A 377 4.26 8.17 2.18
N ILE A 378 4.67 9.36 2.61
CA ILE A 378 5.69 10.18 1.92
C ILE A 378 7.08 10.10 2.56
N GLY A 379 7.20 9.32 3.64
CA GLY A 379 8.43 9.09 4.37
C GLY A 379 8.42 7.70 4.99
N LEU A 380 9.52 6.98 4.79
CA LEU A 380 9.84 5.73 5.45
C LEU A 380 10.94 6.04 6.47
N THR A 381 10.56 6.42 7.69
CA THR A 381 11.48 6.95 8.70
C THR A 381 11.68 5.95 9.85
N ASN A 382 12.82 6.08 10.53
CA ASN A 382 13.12 5.37 11.76
C ASN A 382 12.77 6.22 12.99
N ALA A 383 11.60 6.86 12.94
CA ALA A 383 11.05 7.65 14.03
C ALA A 383 9.76 7.00 14.56
N THR A 384 9.56 7.04 15.87
CA THR A 384 8.27 6.72 16.47
C THR A 384 7.30 7.86 16.19
N LEU A 385 6.14 7.56 15.58
CA LEU A 385 5.10 8.53 15.30
C LEU A 385 4.13 8.61 16.47
N THR A 386 3.87 9.82 16.97
CA THR A 386 3.14 10.05 18.23
C THR A 386 1.78 10.70 18.03
N GLN A 387 1.46 11.19 16.83
CA GLN A 387 0.17 11.81 16.50
C GLN A 387 -0.92 10.79 16.13
N GLY A 388 -0.77 9.54 16.59
CA GLY A 388 -1.79 8.51 16.49
C GLY A 388 -1.88 7.81 15.14
N GLN A 389 -0.99 8.09 14.17
CA GLN A 389 -0.98 7.35 12.89
C GLN A 389 -0.92 5.84 13.13
N PHE A 390 -0.10 5.37 14.07
CA PHE A 390 0.01 3.96 14.40
C PHE A 390 -0.21 3.72 15.89
N GLN A 391 -0.59 2.50 16.26
CA GLN A 391 -0.79 2.10 17.66
C GLN A 391 0.54 1.84 18.37
N ASN A 392 1.49 1.22 17.66
CA ASN A 392 2.74 0.76 18.23
C ASN A 392 3.68 1.92 18.58
N GLY A 393 4.36 1.78 19.72
CA GLY A 393 5.27 2.79 20.28
C GLY A 393 6.71 2.73 19.77
N PHE A 394 6.96 2.12 18.60
CA PHE A 394 8.30 1.96 18.02
C PHE A 394 8.31 2.35 16.53
N PRO A 395 9.49 2.63 15.93
CA PRO A 395 9.59 2.95 14.51
C PRO A 395 9.24 1.76 13.61
N MET A 396 8.37 1.98 12.63
CA MET A 396 7.79 0.90 11.81
C MET A 396 8.09 1.00 10.30
N LEU A 397 8.63 2.13 9.81
CA LEU A 397 8.60 2.42 8.37
C LEU A 397 9.95 2.33 7.67
N ALA A 398 11.08 2.57 8.34
CA ALA A 398 12.39 2.48 7.70
C ALA A 398 12.73 1.03 7.30
N TYR A 399 13.46 0.88 6.18
CA TYR A 399 14.00 -0.42 5.77
C TYR A 399 15.19 -0.79 6.65
N MET A 400 15.06 -1.90 7.36
CA MET A 400 16.10 -2.45 8.22
C MET A 400 15.93 -3.96 8.40
N LEU A 401 16.86 -4.59 9.10
CA LEU A 401 16.76 -6.01 9.44
C LEU A 401 15.50 -6.33 10.26
N GLY A 402 15.10 -5.44 11.17
CA GLY A 402 13.89 -5.60 11.99
C GLY A 402 13.93 -6.72 13.04
N ILE A 403 15.03 -7.48 13.12
CA ILE A 403 15.16 -8.72 13.91
C ILE A 403 14.88 -8.49 15.40
N HIS A 404 15.30 -7.36 15.97
CA HIS A 404 15.10 -7.03 17.39
C HIS A 404 13.99 -6.00 17.64
N ASN A 405 13.46 -5.39 16.58
CA ASN A 405 12.46 -4.33 16.67
C ASN A 405 11.04 -4.89 16.53
N TYR A 406 10.86 -5.79 15.56
CA TYR A 406 9.58 -6.38 15.20
C TYR A 406 9.81 -7.78 14.62
N ARG A 407 10.36 -8.65 15.46
CA ARG A 407 10.93 -9.96 15.10
C ARG A 407 10.04 -10.87 14.25
N CYS A 408 8.72 -10.77 14.32
CA CYS A 408 7.81 -11.63 13.56
C CYS A 408 7.98 -11.44 12.03
N CYS A 409 7.92 -10.20 11.55
CA CYS A 409 7.97 -9.84 10.13
C CYS A 409 9.21 -10.37 9.39
N PRO A 410 10.45 -10.09 9.82
CA PRO A 410 11.63 -10.57 9.11
C PRO A 410 11.73 -12.09 9.07
N HIS A 411 11.21 -12.80 10.06
CA HIS A 411 11.21 -14.27 10.06
C HIS A 411 10.03 -14.85 9.26
N ASN A 412 8.89 -14.16 9.14
CA ASN A 412 7.68 -14.73 8.52
C ASN A 412 7.55 -14.43 7.02
N TYR A 413 8.03 -13.27 6.53
CA TYR A 413 7.74 -12.81 5.16
C TYR A 413 8.22 -13.77 4.06
N GLY A 414 9.24 -14.59 4.35
CA GLY A 414 9.95 -15.43 3.39
C GLY A 414 9.14 -16.58 2.78
N MET A 415 7.86 -16.71 3.11
CA MET A 415 6.95 -17.64 2.44
C MET A 415 6.19 -17.02 1.27
N GLY A 416 6.15 -15.68 1.16
CA GLY A 416 5.30 -14.97 0.20
C GLY A 416 5.50 -15.42 -1.25
N TRP A 417 6.72 -15.26 -1.80
CA TRP A 417 7.03 -15.68 -3.17
C TRP A 417 7.13 -17.20 -3.34
N PRO A 418 7.75 -17.96 -2.42
CA PRO A 418 7.81 -19.42 -2.57
C PRO A 418 6.43 -20.07 -2.65
N TYR A 419 5.47 -19.61 -1.85
CA TYR A 419 4.11 -20.18 -1.88
C TYR A 419 3.34 -19.69 -3.10
N TYR A 420 3.49 -18.41 -3.47
CA TYR A 420 2.92 -17.93 -4.73
C TYR A 420 3.38 -18.78 -5.93
N ALA A 421 4.68 -19.10 -6.00
CA ALA A 421 5.25 -19.91 -7.08
C ALA A 421 4.73 -21.36 -7.09
N GLN A 422 4.56 -22.00 -5.93
CA GLN A 422 4.03 -23.36 -5.84
C GLN A 422 2.57 -23.44 -6.25
N GLU A 423 1.79 -22.41 -5.91
CA GLU A 423 0.34 -22.39 -6.05
C GLU A 423 -0.12 -21.79 -7.39
N LEU A 424 0.82 -21.51 -8.32
CA LEU A 424 0.50 -21.19 -9.72
C LEU A 424 -0.33 -22.31 -10.37
N TRP A 425 -0.04 -23.56 -10.02
CA TRP A 425 -0.65 -24.74 -10.61
C TRP A 425 -1.26 -25.68 -9.56
N PHE A 426 -2.47 -26.16 -9.82
CA PHE A 426 -3.09 -27.22 -9.03
C PHE A 426 -3.32 -28.48 -9.86
N ALA A 427 -3.39 -29.63 -9.18
CA ALA A 427 -3.95 -30.84 -9.76
C ALA A 427 -5.47 -30.90 -9.54
N THR A 428 -6.18 -31.60 -10.42
CA THR A 428 -7.64 -31.75 -10.35
C THR A 428 -8.06 -33.21 -10.19
N TRP A 429 -9.26 -33.42 -9.64
CA TRP A 429 -9.82 -34.76 -9.39
C TRP A 429 -9.98 -35.58 -10.68
N ASP A 430 -10.40 -34.93 -11.76
CA ASP A 430 -10.51 -35.53 -13.10
C ASP A 430 -9.16 -35.81 -13.78
N ARG A 431 -8.05 -35.82 -13.01
CA ARG A 431 -6.68 -36.16 -13.43
C ARG A 431 -6.11 -35.15 -14.43
N GLY A 432 -6.53 -33.90 -14.31
CA GLY A 432 -6.05 -32.77 -15.08
C GLY A 432 -5.19 -31.81 -14.27
N LEU A 433 -5.01 -30.60 -14.81
CA LEU A 433 -4.25 -29.51 -14.21
C LEU A 433 -5.02 -28.21 -14.30
N CYS A 434 -4.77 -27.32 -13.35
CA CYS A 434 -5.32 -25.98 -13.29
C CYS A 434 -4.21 -24.94 -13.27
N ALA A 435 -4.18 -24.04 -14.26
CA ALA A 435 -3.44 -22.79 -14.18
C ALA A 435 -4.25 -21.83 -13.30
N ALA A 436 -3.95 -21.85 -12.00
CA ALA A 436 -4.70 -21.18 -10.96
C ALA A 436 -4.29 -19.71 -10.81
N MET A 437 -2.98 -19.43 -10.85
CA MET A 437 -2.44 -18.07 -10.95
C MET A 437 -1.42 -18.07 -12.08
N TYR A 438 -1.09 -16.88 -12.60
CA TYR A 438 -0.24 -16.75 -13.79
C TYR A 438 1.12 -16.17 -13.46
N GLY A 439 2.16 -16.70 -14.09
CA GLY A 439 3.54 -16.28 -13.94
C GLY A 439 4.45 -17.22 -14.69
N ALA A 440 5.47 -16.67 -15.36
CA ALA A 440 6.38 -17.49 -16.16
C ALA A 440 6.91 -18.68 -15.34
N SER A 441 6.63 -19.90 -15.79
CA SER A 441 6.86 -21.11 -15.00
C SER A 441 6.94 -22.34 -15.88
N SER A 442 7.36 -23.46 -15.31
CA SER A 442 7.11 -24.78 -15.89
C SER A 442 6.62 -25.73 -14.81
N VAL A 443 5.50 -26.40 -15.06
CA VAL A 443 4.95 -27.43 -14.16
C VAL A 443 5.22 -28.81 -14.72
N THR A 444 5.70 -29.74 -13.90
CA THR A 444 5.82 -31.16 -14.24
C THR A 444 4.93 -32.00 -13.35
N ALA A 445 3.98 -32.72 -13.95
CA ALA A 445 2.91 -33.38 -13.21
C ALA A 445 2.39 -34.65 -13.91
N LYS A 446 1.76 -35.54 -13.14
CA LYS A 446 1.08 -36.75 -13.62
C LYS A 446 -0.36 -36.40 -13.98
N VAL A 447 -0.80 -36.78 -15.18
CA VAL A 447 -2.13 -36.48 -15.71
C VAL A 447 -2.74 -37.68 -16.44
N GLY A 448 -4.03 -37.58 -16.77
CA GLY A 448 -4.76 -38.55 -17.58
C GLY A 448 -4.94 -39.91 -16.90
N ALA A 449 -5.59 -40.86 -17.57
CA ALA A 449 -5.92 -42.14 -16.94
C ALA A 449 -4.70 -42.98 -16.53
N ASN A 450 -3.59 -42.84 -17.27
CA ASN A 450 -2.37 -43.64 -17.11
C ASN A 450 -1.31 -42.99 -16.22
N ALA A 451 -1.64 -41.90 -15.49
CA ALA A 451 -0.70 -41.15 -14.67
C ALA A 451 0.57 -40.72 -15.44
N THR A 452 0.38 -40.28 -16.69
CA THR A 452 1.48 -39.91 -17.58
C THR A 452 2.11 -38.61 -17.10
N THR A 453 3.42 -38.59 -16.93
CA THR A 453 4.15 -37.36 -16.61
C THR A 453 4.19 -36.46 -17.85
N VAL A 454 3.72 -35.22 -17.69
CA VAL A 454 3.79 -34.16 -18.69
C VAL A 454 4.48 -32.94 -18.09
N THR A 455 5.03 -32.09 -18.95
CA THR A 455 5.50 -30.76 -18.57
C THR A 455 4.73 -29.71 -19.36
N ILE A 456 4.25 -28.67 -18.68
CA ILE A 456 3.65 -27.49 -19.31
C ILE A 456 4.56 -26.31 -19.03
N THR A 457 5.04 -25.64 -20.07
CA THR A 457 5.80 -24.38 -19.95
C THR A 457 4.86 -23.22 -20.14
N GLU A 458 4.87 -22.29 -19.19
CA GLU A 458 4.13 -21.03 -19.22
C GLU A 458 5.11 -19.88 -19.54
N ASP A 459 4.95 -19.29 -20.72
CA ASP A 459 5.66 -18.08 -21.12
C ASP A 459 4.68 -16.89 -21.09
N THR A 460 4.97 -15.92 -20.22
CA THR A 460 4.13 -14.74 -19.99
C THR A 460 4.92 -13.61 -19.35
N ASP A 461 4.50 -12.38 -19.63
CA ASP A 461 4.95 -11.17 -18.93
C ASP A 461 3.96 -10.75 -17.82
N TYR A 462 2.93 -11.57 -17.52
CA TYR A 462 1.99 -11.36 -16.43
C TYR A 462 2.73 -11.13 -15.10
N PRO A 463 2.34 -10.16 -14.26
CA PRO A 463 1.12 -9.33 -14.32
C PRO A 463 1.22 -8.05 -15.18
N PHE A 464 2.29 -7.89 -15.96
CA PHE A 464 2.57 -6.69 -16.76
C PHE A 464 2.22 -6.84 -18.25
N GLY A 465 1.86 -8.05 -18.66
CA GLY A 465 1.37 -8.40 -19.99
C GLY A 465 0.08 -9.20 -19.89
N ASP A 466 -0.74 -9.10 -20.91
CA ASP A 466 -2.09 -9.67 -20.96
C ASP A 466 -2.14 -11.08 -21.57
N THR A 467 -1.00 -11.61 -22.03
CA THR A 467 -0.97 -12.85 -22.81
C THR A 467 -0.17 -13.92 -22.09
N VAL A 468 -0.80 -15.07 -21.86
CA VAL A 468 -0.20 -16.29 -21.32
C VAL A 468 -0.13 -17.34 -22.42
N THR A 469 1.04 -17.91 -22.65
CA THR A 469 1.21 -19.03 -23.59
C THR A 469 1.68 -20.28 -22.85
N LEU A 470 0.86 -21.33 -22.92
CA LEU A 470 1.14 -22.64 -22.35
C LEU A 470 1.57 -23.58 -23.48
N THR A 471 2.74 -24.21 -23.35
CA THR A 471 3.25 -25.18 -24.31
C THR A 471 3.36 -26.57 -23.67
N MET A 472 2.72 -27.56 -24.28
CA MET A 472 2.67 -28.94 -23.81
C MET A 472 3.94 -29.70 -24.22
N SER A 473 4.56 -30.40 -23.28
CA SER A 473 5.60 -31.39 -23.51
C SER A 473 5.12 -32.74 -22.99
N THR A 474 4.81 -33.65 -23.90
CA THR A 474 4.22 -34.96 -23.59
C THR A 474 5.01 -36.09 -24.27
N PRO A 475 5.13 -37.28 -23.66
CA PRO A 475 5.81 -38.42 -24.29
C PRO A 475 5.00 -39.04 -25.45
N GLY A 476 3.72 -38.68 -25.57
CA GLY A 476 2.78 -39.15 -26.58
C GLY A 476 1.44 -38.41 -26.44
N SER A 477 0.40 -38.88 -27.12
CA SER A 477 -0.95 -38.30 -26.99
C SER A 477 -1.53 -38.66 -25.61
N VAL A 478 -1.94 -37.65 -24.82
CA VAL A 478 -2.50 -37.83 -23.48
C VAL A 478 -3.76 -37.00 -23.31
N SER A 479 -4.87 -37.63 -22.93
CA SER A 479 -6.14 -36.94 -22.66
C SER A 479 -6.27 -36.54 -21.20
N PHE A 480 -6.47 -35.24 -20.95
CA PHE A 480 -6.77 -34.69 -19.64
C PHE A 480 -7.37 -33.26 -19.77
N PRO A 481 -8.17 -32.83 -18.79
CA PRO A 481 -8.70 -31.48 -18.76
C PRO A 481 -7.66 -30.46 -18.27
N LEU A 482 -7.60 -29.32 -18.94
CA LEU A 482 -6.83 -28.15 -18.52
C LEU A 482 -7.77 -27.04 -18.08
N TYR A 483 -7.70 -26.65 -16.82
CA TYR A 483 -8.45 -25.56 -16.22
C TYR A 483 -7.63 -24.27 -16.31
N LEU A 484 -8.27 -23.18 -16.72
CA LEU A 484 -7.66 -21.87 -16.90
C LEU A 484 -8.49 -20.85 -16.12
N ARG A 485 -7.89 -20.20 -15.11
CA ARG A 485 -8.59 -19.14 -14.37
C ARG A 485 -8.78 -17.92 -15.26
N ILE A 486 -9.99 -17.37 -15.32
CA ILE A 486 -10.26 -16.04 -15.88
C ILE A 486 -10.42 -15.09 -14.69
N PRO A 487 -9.45 -14.21 -14.40
CA PRO A 487 -9.53 -13.28 -13.27
C PRO A 487 -10.77 -12.40 -13.34
N LYS A 488 -11.32 -12.01 -12.18
CA LYS A 488 -12.55 -11.20 -12.11
C LYS A 488 -12.45 -9.85 -12.83
N TRP A 489 -11.26 -9.27 -12.90
CA TRP A 489 -11.02 -8.00 -13.57
C TRP A 489 -10.97 -8.11 -15.11
N SER A 490 -10.81 -9.33 -15.68
CA SER A 490 -10.51 -9.54 -17.10
C SER A 490 -11.75 -9.78 -17.95
N ASN A 491 -12.48 -8.71 -18.26
CA ASN A 491 -13.64 -8.78 -19.16
C ASN A 491 -13.24 -8.91 -20.63
N GLY A 492 -13.76 -9.93 -21.30
CA GLY A 492 -13.49 -10.21 -22.72
C GLY A 492 -12.24 -11.07 -22.96
N ALA A 493 -11.85 -11.88 -21.98
CA ALA A 493 -10.79 -12.86 -22.13
C ALA A 493 -11.05 -13.82 -23.31
N SER A 494 -9.99 -14.35 -23.91
CA SER A 494 -10.08 -15.33 -25.00
C SER A 494 -9.06 -16.45 -24.84
N VAL A 495 -9.42 -17.66 -25.26
CA VAL A 495 -8.55 -18.83 -25.24
C VAL A 495 -8.41 -19.39 -26.65
N ARG A 496 -7.19 -19.71 -27.06
CA ARG A 496 -6.89 -20.38 -28.33
C ARG A 496 -6.11 -21.66 -28.10
N VAL A 497 -6.46 -22.72 -28.80
CA VAL A 497 -5.70 -23.97 -28.87
C VAL A 497 -5.11 -24.08 -30.27
N ASN A 498 -3.79 -24.15 -30.38
CA ASN A 498 -3.07 -24.23 -31.66
C ASN A 498 -3.54 -23.15 -32.67
N GLY A 499 -3.78 -21.93 -32.18
CA GLY A 499 -4.28 -20.79 -32.95
C GLY A 499 -5.80 -20.74 -33.15
N THR A 500 -6.50 -21.85 -32.96
CA THR A 500 -7.97 -21.95 -33.10
C THR A 500 -8.66 -21.40 -31.87
N LEU A 501 -9.59 -20.46 -32.05
CA LEU A 501 -10.38 -19.88 -30.96
C LEU A 501 -11.27 -20.94 -30.32
N VAL A 502 -11.20 -21.04 -29.00
CA VAL A 502 -12.12 -21.85 -28.20
C VAL A 502 -13.48 -21.14 -28.16
N THR A 503 -14.51 -21.79 -28.69
CA THR A 503 -15.88 -21.25 -28.72
C THR A 503 -16.65 -21.62 -27.45
N GLY A 504 -17.23 -20.63 -26.77
CA GLY A 504 -17.99 -20.80 -25.53
C GLY A 504 -18.02 -19.49 -24.74
N ALA A 505 -18.87 -19.41 -23.71
CA ALA A 505 -18.91 -18.25 -22.82
C ALA A 505 -17.73 -18.29 -21.84
N LEU A 506 -16.76 -17.39 -22.02
CA LEU A 506 -15.66 -17.18 -21.09
C LEU A 506 -16.08 -16.06 -20.13
N GLU A 507 -16.37 -16.42 -18.88
CA GLU A 507 -16.89 -15.48 -17.88
C GLU A 507 -15.76 -15.01 -16.96
N ALA A 508 -15.72 -13.70 -16.66
CA ALA A 508 -14.76 -13.17 -15.70
C ALA A 508 -15.06 -13.70 -14.29
N GLY A 509 -14.03 -14.09 -13.54
CA GLY A 509 -14.16 -14.70 -12.21
C GLY A 509 -14.56 -16.18 -12.27
N SER A 510 -14.21 -16.89 -13.33
CA SER A 510 -14.54 -18.30 -13.52
C SER A 510 -13.32 -19.13 -13.96
N PHE A 511 -13.50 -20.44 -14.08
CA PHE A 511 -12.53 -21.35 -14.67
C PHE A 511 -13.06 -21.90 -15.99
N VAL A 512 -12.24 -21.80 -17.02
CA VAL A 512 -12.50 -22.36 -18.35
C VAL A 512 -11.77 -23.69 -18.45
N VAL A 513 -12.50 -24.73 -18.82
CA VAL A 513 -11.95 -26.08 -18.91
C VAL A 513 -11.90 -26.51 -20.36
N VAL A 514 -10.68 -26.82 -20.82
CA VAL A 514 -10.41 -27.39 -22.14
C VAL A 514 -10.09 -28.87 -21.95
N ASP A 515 -11.03 -29.75 -22.30
CA ASP A 515 -10.88 -31.21 -22.16
C ASP A 515 -10.71 -31.87 -23.53
N GLN A 516 -9.49 -32.36 -23.79
CA GLN A 516 -9.13 -33.00 -25.05
C GLN A 516 -7.86 -33.87 -24.91
N ALA A 517 -7.47 -34.51 -26.02
CA ALA A 517 -6.15 -35.14 -26.16
C ALA A 517 -5.09 -34.08 -26.50
N TRP A 518 -3.99 -34.08 -25.75
CA TRP A 518 -2.84 -33.19 -25.94
C TRP A 518 -1.66 -33.96 -26.51
N ASN A 519 -0.97 -33.35 -27.47
CA ASN A 519 0.25 -33.85 -28.08
C ASN A 519 1.43 -32.92 -27.76
N ASN A 520 2.64 -33.45 -27.94
CA ASN A 520 3.86 -32.69 -27.76
C ASN A 520 3.89 -31.47 -28.69
N GLY A 521 4.12 -30.29 -28.13
CA GLY A 521 4.15 -29.02 -28.84
C GLY A 521 2.81 -28.31 -28.99
N ASP A 522 1.69 -28.91 -28.54
CA ASP A 522 0.41 -28.21 -28.50
C ASP A 522 0.49 -26.94 -27.64
N LYS A 523 -0.17 -25.88 -28.10
CA LYS A 523 -0.14 -24.57 -27.47
C LYS A 523 -1.53 -24.10 -27.07
N VAL A 524 -1.64 -23.56 -25.87
CA VAL A 524 -2.81 -22.83 -25.39
C VAL A 524 -2.41 -21.38 -25.15
N THR A 525 -3.08 -20.44 -25.81
CA THR A 525 -2.87 -19.01 -25.58
C THR A 525 -4.10 -18.44 -24.88
N VAL A 526 -3.89 -17.81 -23.73
CA VAL A 526 -4.92 -17.10 -22.97
C VAL A 526 -4.62 -15.61 -23.08
N ALA A 527 -5.55 -14.85 -23.63
CA ALA A 527 -5.51 -13.39 -23.60
C ALA A 527 -6.44 -12.89 -22.50
N LEU A 528 -5.91 -12.06 -21.61
CA LEU A 528 -6.53 -11.49 -20.42
C LEU A 528 -6.52 -9.96 -20.53
N PRO A 529 -7.44 -9.35 -21.31
CA PRO A 529 -7.42 -7.91 -21.56
C PRO A 529 -7.30 -7.09 -20.27
N MET A 530 -6.20 -6.36 -20.13
CA MET A 530 -5.96 -5.45 -19.00
C MET A 530 -6.60 -4.10 -19.33
N ARG A 531 -7.63 -3.73 -18.56
CA ARG A 531 -8.31 -2.45 -18.69
C ARG A 531 -7.99 -1.58 -17.50
N THR A 532 -7.84 -0.28 -17.74
CA THR A 532 -7.76 0.71 -16.66
C THR A 532 -9.12 0.86 -16.00
N THR A 533 -9.16 0.69 -14.68
CA THR A 533 -10.35 0.90 -13.85
C THR A 533 -10.05 1.87 -12.72
N VAL A 534 -11.06 2.62 -12.30
CA VAL A 534 -10.94 3.55 -11.17
C VAL A 534 -11.83 3.05 -10.04
N ARG A 535 -11.25 2.91 -8.84
CA ARG A 535 -11.99 2.53 -7.64
C ARG A 535 -12.20 3.75 -6.76
N THR A 536 -13.44 3.99 -6.34
CA THR A 536 -13.81 5.08 -5.43
C THR A 536 -13.92 4.58 -4.00
N TRP A 537 -13.25 5.26 -3.07
CA TRP A 537 -13.19 4.95 -1.65
C TRP A 537 -14.11 5.88 -0.87
N ALA A 538 -15.39 5.50 -0.74
CA ALA A 538 -16.42 6.36 -0.13
C ALA A 538 -16.09 6.78 1.31
N LYS A 539 -15.54 5.88 2.13
CA LYS A 539 -15.13 6.17 3.51
C LYS A 539 -13.93 7.11 3.63
N ASN A 540 -13.23 7.36 2.52
CA ASN A 540 -12.06 8.23 2.44
C ASN A 540 -12.33 9.44 1.55
N GLY A 541 -13.50 10.05 1.73
CA GLY A 541 -13.89 11.29 1.05
C GLY A 541 -14.06 11.12 -0.46
N ASN A 542 -14.56 9.97 -0.93
CA ASN A 542 -14.68 9.65 -2.37
C ASN A 542 -13.35 9.79 -3.15
N ALA A 543 -12.22 9.63 -2.47
CA ALA A 543 -10.93 9.53 -3.12
C ALA A 543 -10.86 8.30 -4.03
N VAL A 544 -9.90 8.27 -4.95
CA VAL A 544 -9.83 7.27 -6.01
C VAL A 544 -8.46 6.58 -6.07
N SER A 545 -8.44 5.32 -6.48
CA SER A 545 -7.22 4.62 -6.93
C SER A 545 -7.41 4.15 -8.37
N VAL A 546 -6.29 3.96 -9.09
CA VAL A 546 -6.29 3.53 -10.49
C VAL A 546 -5.63 2.16 -10.59
N ASP A 547 -6.35 1.20 -11.17
CA ASP A 547 -5.90 -0.17 -11.37
C ASP A 547 -5.79 -0.44 -12.89
N ASN A 548 -4.83 -1.27 -13.33
CA ASN A 548 -4.79 -1.82 -14.69
C ASN A 548 -4.43 -3.31 -14.62
N GLY A 549 -5.41 -4.18 -14.87
CA GLY A 549 -5.28 -5.59 -14.55
C GLY A 549 -5.22 -5.81 -13.03
N PRO A 550 -4.33 -6.67 -12.51
CA PRO A 550 -4.18 -6.89 -11.06
C PRO A 550 -3.27 -5.84 -10.38
N LEU A 551 -2.72 -4.88 -11.15
CA LEU A 551 -1.79 -3.87 -10.66
C LEU A 551 -2.54 -2.61 -10.24
N THR A 552 -2.36 -2.18 -8.99
CA THR A 552 -2.73 -0.84 -8.51
C THR A 552 -1.58 0.12 -8.81
N PHE A 553 -1.88 1.38 -9.16
CA PHE A 553 -0.87 2.38 -9.52
C PHE A 553 -0.75 3.50 -8.48
N SER A 554 0.48 3.91 -8.23
CA SER A 554 0.88 4.96 -7.29
C SER A 554 1.66 6.05 -8.01
N LEU A 555 1.64 7.27 -7.49
CA LEU A 555 2.36 8.41 -8.07
C LEU A 555 3.87 8.11 -8.11
N SER A 556 4.51 8.39 -9.25
CA SER A 556 5.96 8.29 -9.40
C SER A 556 6.67 9.44 -8.68
N ILE A 557 6.81 9.35 -7.35
CA ILE A 557 7.41 10.39 -6.49
C ILE A 557 8.93 10.20 -6.47
N ALA A 558 9.75 11.16 -6.89
CA ALA A 558 11.21 11.03 -6.79
C ALA A 558 11.64 10.70 -5.34
N GLU A 559 12.66 9.88 -5.16
CA GLU A 559 13.05 9.35 -3.84
C GLU A 559 14.40 9.91 -3.40
N ARG A 560 14.52 10.32 -2.14
CA ARG A 560 15.79 10.59 -1.48
C ARG A 560 16.06 9.51 -0.45
N TRP A 561 17.05 8.68 -0.72
CA TRP A 561 17.49 7.61 0.16
C TRP A 561 18.56 8.12 1.13
N GLN A 562 18.42 7.78 2.39
CA GLN A 562 19.38 8.13 3.43
C GLN A 562 19.74 6.89 4.24
N ARG A 563 21.01 6.50 4.18
CA ARG A 563 21.53 5.45 5.05
C ARG A 563 21.65 6.00 6.47
N ILE A 564 21.02 5.32 7.41
CA ILE A 564 21.00 5.68 8.84
C ILE A 564 21.77 4.71 9.72
N GLY A 565 22.24 3.59 9.15
CA GLY A 565 23.04 2.61 9.87
C GLY A 565 23.25 1.32 9.09
N GLY A 566 23.49 0.23 9.82
CA GLY A 566 23.72 -1.09 9.26
C GLY A 566 25.09 -1.26 8.58
N THR A 567 25.31 -2.44 8.01
CA THR A 567 26.55 -2.76 7.26
C THR A 567 26.32 -2.65 5.77
N ASP A 568 27.37 -2.78 4.94
CA ASP A 568 27.20 -2.73 3.48
C ASP A 568 26.38 -3.91 2.95
N ALA A 569 26.43 -5.05 3.64
CA ALA A 569 25.58 -6.21 3.34
C ALA A 569 24.15 -6.06 3.87
N TRP A 570 23.95 -5.23 4.90
CA TRP A 570 22.69 -5.09 5.65
C TRP A 570 22.43 -3.62 5.98
N PRO A 571 22.19 -2.77 4.97
CA PRO A 571 22.02 -1.34 5.20
C PRO A 571 20.69 -1.05 5.88
N ALA A 572 20.68 -0.08 6.81
CA ALA A 572 19.44 0.49 7.34
C ALA A 572 19.19 1.84 6.66
N ASN A 573 18.04 2.01 6.03
CA ASN A 573 17.73 3.16 5.17
C ASN A 573 16.38 3.79 5.51
N GLU A 574 16.38 5.12 5.50
CA GLU A 574 15.17 5.91 5.40
C GLU A 574 14.96 6.36 3.95
N VAL A 575 13.70 6.56 3.56
CA VAL A 575 13.32 7.00 2.22
C VAL A 575 12.35 8.16 2.33
N TYR A 576 12.64 9.26 1.63
CA TYR A 576 11.83 10.47 1.66
C TYR A 576 11.32 10.83 0.27
N ALA A 577 10.11 11.39 0.19
CA ALA A 577 9.65 12.06 -1.02
C ALA A 577 10.58 13.24 -1.36
N ASN A 578 11.02 13.27 -2.63
CA ASN A 578 11.92 14.27 -3.20
C ASN A 578 11.31 14.95 -4.44
N SER A 579 10.00 14.80 -4.64
CA SER A 579 9.19 15.55 -5.60
C SER A 579 7.82 15.83 -4.99
N PRO A 580 7.01 16.74 -5.59
CA PRO A 580 5.65 16.96 -5.14
C PRO A 580 4.84 15.66 -5.15
N TRP A 581 3.98 15.49 -4.15
CA TRP A 581 3.16 14.29 -3.94
C TRP A 581 1.66 14.61 -3.82
N ASN A 582 1.33 15.86 -3.49
CA ASN A 582 0.00 16.34 -3.17
C ASN A 582 -0.84 16.64 -4.43
N TYR A 583 -1.04 15.62 -5.27
CA TYR A 583 -1.84 15.72 -6.49
C TYR A 583 -3.22 15.09 -6.30
N GLY A 584 -4.24 15.75 -6.84
CA GLY A 584 -5.53 15.13 -7.16
C GLY A 584 -5.61 14.81 -8.65
N LEU A 585 -6.29 13.72 -9.01
CA LEU A 585 -6.43 13.29 -10.40
C LEU A 585 -7.63 13.97 -11.08
N VAL A 586 -7.42 14.53 -12.26
CA VAL A 586 -8.50 14.96 -13.16
C VAL A 586 -8.97 13.72 -13.91
N ILE A 587 -9.94 13.02 -13.35
CA ILE A 587 -10.37 11.72 -13.86
C ILE A 587 -11.89 11.54 -13.76
N ASP A 588 -12.49 10.95 -14.79
CA ASP A 588 -13.85 10.41 -14.75
C ASP A 588 -13.76 8.91 -14.44
N PRO A 589 -14.26 8.43 -13.28
CA PRO A 589 -14.24 7.01 -12.97
C PRO A 589 -14.95 6.11 -13.99
N ALA A 590 -15.96 6.62 -14.70
CA ALA A 590 -16.68 5.85 -15.72
C ALA A 590 -15.87 5.72 -17.03
N ASN A 591 -15.09 6.74 -17.38
CA ASN A 591 -14.28 6.80 -18.58
C ASN A 591 -12.91 7.41 -18.26
N PRO A 592 -11.99 6.64 -17.66
CA PRO A 592 -10.77 7.20 -17.09
C PRO A 592 -9.85 7.88 -18.10
N GLY A 593 -9.92 7.52 -19.38
CA GLY A 593 -9.15 8.20 -20.44
C GLY A 593 -7.63 8.16 -20.24
N VAL A 594 -7.14 7.24 -19.40
CA VAL A 594 -5.74 7.15 -18.99
C VAL A 594 -4.92 6.48 -20.09
N GLN A 595 -3.79 7.10 -20.43
CA GLN A 595 -2.84 6.52 -21.37
C GLN A 595 -1.95 5.49 -20.66
N VAL A 596 -2.09 4.22 -21.05
CA VAL A 596 -1.20 3.13 -20.62
C VAL A 596 -0.01 3.05 -21.55
N THR A 597 1.20 3.09 -21.00
CA THR A 597 2.44 2.90 -21.76
C THR A 597 3.16 1.65 -21.26
N ARG A 598 3.61 0.81 -22.18
CA ARG A 598 4.45 -0.36 -21.90
C ARG A 598 5.82 -0.16 -22.52
N LYS A 599 6.89 -0.37 -21.74
CA LYS A 599 8.27 -0.37 -22.25
C LYS A 599 8.42 -1.49 -23.28
N PRO A 600 9.04 -1.23 -24.44
CA PRO A 600 9.30 -2.27 -25.43
C PRO A 600 10.39 -3.23 -24.96
N GLY A 601 10.38 -4.45 -25.50
CA GLY A 601 11.39 -5.47 -25.20
C GLY A 601 11.05 -6.35 -23.99
N PRO A 602 12.02 -7.16 -23.52
CA PRO A 602 11.81 -8.07 -22.40
C PRO A 602 11.64 -7.31 -21.08
N LEU A 603 10.95 -7.95 -20.11
CA LEU A 603 10.85 -7.42 -18.76
C LEU A 603 12.23 -7.23 -18.12
N ALA A 604 12.37 -6.17 -17.32
CA ALA A 604 13.52 -6.02 -16.45
C ALA A 604 13.58 -7.18 -15.45
N ALA A 605 14.80 -7.52 -14.99
CA ALA A 605 15.00 -8.62 -14.06
C ALA A 605 14.17 -8.44 -12.77
N ASN A 606 14.15 -7.22 -12.21
CA ASN A 606 13.27 -6.84 -11.12
C ASN A 606 12.26 -5.75 -11.58
N PRO A 607 11.02 -6.14 -11.94
CA PRO A 607 10.00 -5.20 -12.41
C PRO A 607 9.34 -4.40 -11.28
N PHE A 608 9.60 -4.73 -10.02
CA PHE A 608 9.08 -4.02 -8.85
C PHE A 608 10.05 -2.93 -8.37
N THR A 609 10.70 -2.26 -9.30
CA THR A 609 11.55 -1.08 -9.06
C THR A 609 11.08 0.04 -9.97
N ARG A 610 11.36 1.29 -9.63
CA ARG A 610 10.96 2.45 -10.46
C ARG A 610 11.47 2.31 -11.90
N ASP A 611 12.74 1.96 -12.04
CA ASP A 611 13.40 1.84 -13.35
C ASP A 611 13.02 0.54 -14.05
N GLY A 612 12.78 -0.53 -13.30
CA GLY A 612 12.38 -1.84 -13.82
C GLY A 612 10.90 -1.93 -14.20
N ALA A 613 10.03 -1.06 -13.67
CA ALA A 613 8.60 -1.08 -13.93
C ALA A 613 8.31 -1.01 -15.45
N PRO A 614 7.69 -2.04 -16.04
CA PRO A 614 7.50 -2.14 -17.48
C PRO A 614 6.25 -1.39 -17.97
N VAL A 615 5.30 -1.10 -17.09
CA VAL A 615 4.05 -0.41 -17.41
C VAL A 615 3.96 0.86 -16.59
N SER A 616 3.51 1.95 -17.21
CA SER A 616 3.22 3.23 -16.57
C SER A 616 1.90 3.80 -17.09
N LEU A 617 1.29 4.67 -16.28
CA LEU A 617 0.09 5.41 -16.64
C LEU A 617 0.40 6.89 -16.69
N SER A 618 -0.04 7.60 -17.74
CA SER A 618 -0.02 9.06 -17.79
C SER A 618 -1.42 9.59 -17.54
N VAL A 619 -1.55 10.41 -16.50
CA VAL A 619 -2.84 10.94 -16.02
C VAL A 619 -2.72 12.44 -15.83
N THR A 620 -3.76 13.19 -16.20
CA THR A 620 -3.85 14.62 -15.86
C THR A 620 -4.19 14.78 -14.39
N ALA A 621 -3.47 15.67 -13.71
CA ALA A 621 -3.64 15.97 -12.30
C ALA A 621 -3.47 17.46 -12.03
N ARG A 622 -3.93 17.91 -10.87
CA ARG A 622 -3.62 19.25 -10.33
C ARG A 622 -3.12 19.10 -8.91
N LYS A 623 -2.19 19.97 -8.50
CA LYS A 623 -1.77 20.03 -7.10
C LYS A 623 -2.95 20.44 -6.21
N VAL A 624 -3.14 19.74 -5.10
CA VAL A 624 -4.07 20.10 -4.02
C VAL A 624 -3.22 20.71 -2.91
N VAL A 625 -3.04 22.02 -2.98
CA VAL A 625 -2.09 22.79 -2.15
C VAL A 625 -2.40 22.67 -0.65
N ASN A 626 -3.67 22.43 -0.33
CA ASN A 626 -4.17 22.31 1.04
C ASN A 626 -4.04 20.88 1.59
N TRP A 627 -3.64 19.91 0.74
CA TRP A 627 -3.28 18.57 1.20
C TRP A 627 -1.79 18.55 1.58
N GLN A 628 -1.53 18.56 2.88
CA GLN A 628 -0.20 18.73 3.46
C GLN A 628 0.13 17.59 4.42
N ALA A 629 1.41 17.44 4.75
CA ALA A 629 1.83 16.60 5.85
C ALA A 629 1.68 17.31 7.20
N ASP A 630 1.64 16.55 8.29
CA ASP A 630 1.78 17.08 9.64
C ASP A 630 3.26 17.26 10.03
N ALA A 631 3.49 17.62 11.29
CA ALA A 631 4.82 17.89 11.82
C ALA A 631 5.72 16.63 11.93
N GLU A 632 5.13 15.43 11.85
CA GLU A 632 5.86 14.15 11.86
C GLU A 632 6.11 13.62 10.43
N GLY A 633 5.76 14.40 9.40
CA GLY A 633 5.93 14.01 8.00
C GLY A 633 4.86 13.04 7.50
N VAL A 634 3.77 12.87 8.24
CA VAL A 634 2.64 12.03 7.86
C VAL A 634 1.70 12.84 6.99
N VAL A 635 1.33 12.35 5.80
CA VAL A 635 0.31 13.04 4.99
C VAL A 635 -0.98 13.17 5.78
N ARG A 636 -1.73 14.26 5.65
CA ARG A 636 -3.00 14.39 6.37
C ARG A 636 -4.12 13.60 5.70
N THR A 637 -5.16 13.31 6.47
CA THR A 637 -6.35 12.59 6.01
C THR A 637 -6.94 13.23 4.77
N LEU A 638 -7.38 12.39 3.83
CA LEU A 638 -8.10 12.84 2.64
C LEU A 638 -9.45 13.46 3.05
N GLN A 639 -9.81 14.58 2.42
CA GLN A 639 -11.11 15.21 2.59
C GLN A 639 -12.03 14.88 1.41
N GLN A 640 -13.23 15.45 1.40
CA GLN A 640 -14.25 15.18 0.39
C GLN A 640 -13.78 15.53 -1.03
N SER A 641 -13.95 14.60 -1.97
CA SER A 641 -13.77 14.77 -3.40
C SER A 641 -15.14 14.84 -4.12
N PRO A 642 -15.28 15.56 -5.24
CA PRO A 642 -14.21 16.24 -5.96
C PRO A 642 -13.69 17.49 -5.24
N VAL A 643 -12.37 17.71 -5.29
CA VAL A 643 -11.70 18.89 -4.75
C VAL A 643 -11.47 19.93 -5.82
N ARG A 644 -11.68 21.19 -5.48
CA ARG A 644 -11.35 22.33 -6.34
C ARG A 644 -9.86 22.62 -6.24
N SER A 645 -9.22 22.82 -7.39
CA SER A 645 -7.86 23.32 -7.45
C SER A 645 -7.69 24.28 -8.62
N THR A 646 -7.15 25.45 -8.32
CA THR A 646 -6.77 26.50 -9.29
C THR A 646 -5.37 26.28 -9.85
N GLN A 647 -4.67 25.23 -9.43
CA GLN A 647 -3.34 24.90 -9.93
C GLN A 647 -3.42 24.44 -11.39
N PRO A 648 -2.36 24.68 -12.21
CA PRO A 648 -2.36 24.23 -13.59
C PRO A 648 -2.49 22.71 -13.69
N ASN A 649 -3.06 22.25 -14.80
CA ASN A 649 -3.02 20.84 -15.17
C ASN A 649 -1.57 20.41 -15.40
N GLU A 650 -1.19 19.29 -14.80
CA GLU A 650 0.10 18.63 -15.00
C GLU A 650 -0.16 17.18 -15.44
N THR A 651 0.65 16.67 -16.36
CA THR A 651 0.65 15.23 -16.65
C THR A 651 1.56 14.55 -15.65
N VAL A 652 0.99 13.72 -14.79
CA VAL A 652 1.75 12.91 -13.83
C VAL A 652 1.88 11.48 -14.33
N THR A 653 2.98 10.83 -13.94
CA THR A 653 3.20 9.41 -14.21
C THR A 653 2.84 8.60 -12.97
N LEU A 654 2.03 7.55 -13.15
CA LEU A 654 1.80 6.53 -12.14
C LEU A 654 2.55 5.25 -12.52
N LEU A 655 3.16 4.61 -11.53
CA LEU A 655 3.85 3.32 -11.64
C LEU A 655 3.14 2.28 -10.75
N PRO A 656 3.30 0.97 -11.01
CA PRO A 656 2.73 -0.05 -10.14
C PRO A 656 3.10 0.19 -8.67
N MET A 657 2.16 0.05 -7.76
CA MET A 657 2.31 0.32 -6.33
C MET A 657 3.48 -0.46 -5.74
N GLY A 658 3.62 -1.74 -6.13
CA GLY A 658 4.75 -2.58 -5.74
C GLY A 658 6.13 -2.07 -6.16
N ALA A 659 6.19 -1.13 -7.11
CA ALA A 659 7.42 -0.49 -7.55
C ALA A 659 7.75 0.82 -6.83
N GLN A 660 6.89 1.31 -5.92
CA GLN A 660 7.06 2.59 -5.20
C GLN A 660 7.33 2.37 -3.71
N ARG A 661 8.25 3.15 -3.13
CA ARG A 661 8.66 3.01 -1.71
C ARG A 661 7.92 4.00 -0.83
N VAL A 662 8.07 5.29 -1.15
CA VAL A 662 7.13 6.35 -0.76
C VAL A 662 6.01 6.41 -1.79
N ARG A 663 4.77 6.57 -1.34
CA ARG A 663 3.58 6.23 -2.11
C ARG A 663 2.47 7.25 -1.91
N ILE A 664 1.79 7.59 -3.00
CA ILE A 664 0.43 8.13 -3.00
C ILE A 664 -0.36 7.29 -3.99
N THR A 665 -1.24 6.44 -3.48
CA THR A 665 -1.99 5.44 -4.25
C THR A 665 -3.48 5.70 -4.20
N THR A 666 -3.93 6.40 -3.15
CA THR A 666 -5.29 6.91 -3.02
C THR A 666 -5.27 8.42 -3.20
N PHE A 667 -5.89 8.90 -4.27
CA PHE A 667 -5.83 10.29 -4.73
C PHE A 667 -7.15 11.02 -4.47
N PRO A 668 -7.13 12.31 -4.11
CA PRO A 668 -8.28 13.18 -4.31
C PRO A 668 -8.71 13.17 -5.79
N ARG A 669 -10.00 13.28 -6.08
CA ARG A 669 -10.48 13.56 -7.46
C ARG A 669 -10.60 15.07 -7.63
N ILE A 670 -10.06 15.64 -8.71
CA ILE A 670 -10.27 17.06 -9.05
C ILE A 670 -11.65 17.26 -9.69
N GLY A 671 -12.33 18.34 -9.34
CA GLY A 671 -13.50 18.81 -10.07
C GLY A 671 -13.59 20.33 -10.10
N ASP A 672 -14.21 20.85 -11.16
CA ASP A 672 -14.47 22.28 -11.34
C ASP A 672 -15.97 22.62 -11.18
N GLY A 673 -16.83 21.59 -11.08
CA GLY A 673 -18.28 21.69 -10.98
C GLY A 673 -18.79 22.28 -9.65
N PRO A 674 -20.12 22.45 -9.53
CA PRO A 674 -20.75 22.99 -8.31
C PRO A 674 -20.64 22.04 -7.10
N ASP A 675 -20.39 20.76 -7.33
CA ASP A 675 -20.15 19.74 -6.31
C ASP A 675 -18.69 19.68 -5.83
N ALA A 676 -17.78 20.42 -6.49
CA ALA A 676 -16.38 20.49 -6.09
C ALA A 676 -16.17 21.40 -4.88
N VAL A 677 -15.49 20.86 -3.86
CA VAL A 677 -15.28 21.52 -2.57
C VAL A 677 -13.86 22.06 -2.42
N ASP A 678 -13.69 23.15 -1.69
CA ASP A 678 -12.38 23.63 -1.29
C ASP A 678 -11.91 22.83 -0.06
N TRP A 679 -10.73 22.22 -0.17
CA TRP A 679 -10.14 21.53 0.98
C TRP A 679 -9.66 22.53 2.00
N VAL A 680 -9.98 22.28 3.27
CA VAL A 680 -9.57 23.14 4.37
C VAL A 680 -8.08 22.96 4.62
N ILE A 681 -7.40 24.07 4.87
CA ILE A 681 -5.98 24.05 5.20
C ILE A 681 -5.82 23.60 6.66
N PRO A 682 -4.91 22.65 6.93
CA PRO A 682 -4.72 22.17 8.29
C PRO A 682 -4.24 23.28 9.22
N ALA A 683 -4.97 23.52 10.29
CA ALA A 683 -4.63 24.49 11.32
C ALA A 683 -5.06 23.98 12.69
N THR A 684 -4.34 24.39 13.73
CA THR A 684 -4.69 24.12 15.12
C THR A 684 -5.58 25.24 15.65
N PRO A 685 -6.85 24.97 15.96
CA PRO A 685 -7.75 25.97 16.51
C PRO A 685 -7.51 26.17 18.01
N SER A 686 -7.65 27.41 18.46
CA SER A 686 -7.82 27.73 19.88
C SER A 686 -8.67 28.99 20.04
N ALA A 687 -9.15 29.24 21.25
CA ALA A 687 -10.00 30.39 21.56
C ALA A 687 -9.60 31.03 22.89
N SER A 688 -10.01 32.27 23.12
CA SER A 688 -9.98 32.91 24.44
C SER A 688 -10.82 32.14 25.45
N HIS A 689 -11.93 31.58 24.98
CA HIS A 689 -12.86 30.78 25.75
C HIS A 689 -13.61 29.82 24.82
N CYS A 690 -13.92 28.63 25.30
CA CYS A 690 -14.80 27.66 24.64
C CYS A 690 -15.63 26.98 25.73
N TRP A 691 -16.95 26.99 25.59
CA TRP A 691 -17.82 26.31 26.53
C TRP A 691 -17.46 24.82 26.65
N SER A 692 -17.54 24.27 27.87
CA SER A 692 -17.11 22.88 28.15
C SER A 692 -17.92 21.81 27.43
N GLY A 693 -19.15 22.13 27.00
CA GLY A 693 -19.99 21.26 26.17
C GLY A 693 -19.74 21.39 24.66
N ASP A 694 -18.87 22.31 24.25
CA ASP A 694 -18.56 22.64 22.86
C ASP A 694 -17.09 22.29 22.54
N SER A 695 -16.64 22.52 21.31
CA SER A 695 -15.27 22.18 20.90
C SER A 695 -14.64 23.25 20.02
N VAL A 696 -13.39 23.65 20.32
CA VAL A 696 -12.60 24.52 19.44
C VAL A 696 -12.34 23.88 18.06
N ALA A 697 -12.39 22.55 17.94
CA ALA A 697 -12.24 21.87 16.66
C ALA A 697 -13.34 22.24 15.66
N ALA A 698 -14.53 22.63 16.14
CA ALA A 698 -15.64 23.08 15.28
C ALA A 698 -15.31 24.37 14.51
N LEU A 699 -14.23 25.07 14.84
CA LEU A 699 -13.80 26.23 14.07
C LEU A 699 -13.36 25.87 12.65
N ASN A 700 -12.84 24.67 12.41
CA ASN A 700 -12.28 24.30 11.10
C ASN A 700 -12.39 22.79 10.82
N ASP A 701 -13.46 22.15 11.29
CA ASP A 701 -13.69 20.72 11.08
C ASP A 701 -14.25 20.41 9.68
N GLY A 702 -14.57 21.45 8.90
CA GLY A 702 -15.01 21.34 7.51
C GLY A 702 -16.49 20.98 7.36
N ARG A 703 -17.26 20.90 8.45
CA ARG A 703 -18.69 20.62 8.39
C ARG A 703 -19.44 21.85 7.89
N VAL A 704 -20.28 21.66 6.87
CA VAL A 704 -21.10 22.73 6.32
C VAL A 704 -22.40 22.81 7.12
N PRO A 705 -22.70 23.91 7.83
CA PRO A 705 -23.92 24.00 8.63
C PRO A 705 -25.16 24.10 7.74
N SER A 706 -26.26 23.46 8.14
CA SER A 706 -27.54 23.59 7.45
C SER A 706 -28.25 24.93 7.72
N SER A 707 -27.98 25.53 8.90
CA SER A 707 -28.49 26.83 9.35
C SER A 707 -27.62 27.38 10.48
N SER A 708 -27.79 28.65 10.86
CA SER A 708 -27.10 29.22 12.05
C SER A 708 -27.54 28.60 13.37
N ALA A 709 -28.68 27.91 13.42
CA ALA A 709 -29.19 27.23 14.60
C ALA A 709 -28.87 25.71 14.59
N ASP A 710 -28.02 25.24 13.68
CA ASP A 710 -27.71 23.82 13.53
C ASP A 710 -26.98 23.27 14.75
N THR A 711 -27.68 22.43 15.51
CA THR A 711 -27.15 21.73 16.69
C THR A 711 -26.78 20.28 16.40
N THR A 712 -26.90 19.82 15.14
CA THR A 712 -26.55 18.46 14.73
C THR A 712 -25.07 18.28 14.45
N ILE A 713 -24.33 19.38 14.31
CA ILE A 713 -22.88 19.43 14.16
C ILE A 713 -22.23 20.03 15.43
N PRO A 714 -20.95 19.72 15.71
CA PRO A 714 -20.20 20.42 16.73
C PRO A 714 -20.16 21.94 16.46
N ARG A 715 -20.05 22.71 17.54
CA ARG A 715 -19.93 24.17 17.50
C ARG A 715 -18.87 24.61 18.49
N MET A 716 -18.40 25.85 18.33
CA MET A 716 -17.61 26.54 19.33
C MET A 716 -18.40 27.77 19.78
N THR A 717 -18.69 27.89 21.08
CA THR A 717 -19.32 29.10 21.64
C THR A 717 -18.45 29.71 22.73
N PHE A 718 -18.58 31.03 22.89
CA PHE A 718 -18.03 31.77 24.02
C PHE A 718 -18.95 31.73 25.24
N TRP A 719 -19.95 30.83 25.28
CA TRP A 719 -20.85 30.72 26.43
C TRP A 719 -20.06 30.31 27.69
N ASP A 720 -20.23 30.96 28.84
CA ASP A 720 -21.27 31.91 29.25
C ASP A 720 -20.85 33.39 29.24
N HIS A 721 -19.80 33.77 28.51
CA HIS A 721 -19.38 35.17 28.41
C HIS A 721 -20.38 35.99 27.57
N LEU A 722 -20.78 37.16 28.09
CA LEU A 722 -21.81 38.04 27.50
C LEU A 722 -21.26 39.45 27.28
N GLY A 723 -21.40 39.97 26.06
CA GLY A 723 -20.96 41.34 25.74
C GLY A 723 -19.45 41.61 25.84
N THR A 724 -18.63 40.58 26.03
CA THR A 724 -17.16 40.69 26.17
C THR A 724 -16.44 40.80 24.82
N ALA A 725 -15.17 41.17 24.87
CA ALA A 725 -14.25 41.05 23.74
C ALA A 725 -13.55 39.68 23.82
N GLU A 726 -13.69 38.89 22.76
CA GLU A 726 -13.20 37.51 22.67
C GLU A 726 -12.32 37.33 21.43
N TRP A 727 -11.64 36.19 21.33
CA TRP A 727 -10.92 35.84 20.11
C TRP A 727 -10.92 34.34 19.84
N VAL A 728 -10.82 34.00 18.56
CA VAL A 728 -10.47 32.65 18.09
C VAL A 728 -9.27 32.74 17.18
N GLN A 729 -8.45 31.71 17.12
CA GLN A 729 -7.28 31.68 16.26
C GLN A 729 -7.10 30.32 15.60
N LEU A 730 -6.51 30.37 14.41
CA LEU A 730 -5.98 29.22 13.69
C LEU A 730 -4.47 29.39 13.60
N SER A 731 -3.71 28.43 14.12
CA SER A 731 -2.25 28.40 14.00
C SER A 731 -1.82 27.34 12.99
N TYR A 732 -0.85 27.68 12.15
CA TYR A 732 -0.36 26.83 11.08
C TYR A 732 1.03 26.29 11.41
N ALA A 733 1.29 25.06 10.98
CA ALA A 733 2.61 24.43 11.14
C ALA A 733 3.69 25.15 10.30
N SER A 734 3.29 25.84 9.23
CA SER A 734 4.18 26.67 8.39
C SER A 734 3.47 27.97 7.99
N PRO A 735 4.20 29.07 7.75
CA PRO A 735 3.61 30.32 7.30
C PRO A 735 2.77 30.16 6.02
N MET A 736 1.65 30.86 6.00
CA MET A 736 0.62 30.82 4.98
C MET A 736 0.45 32.19 4.33
N LEU A 737 0.35 32.24 3.00
CA LEU A 737 -0.18 33.41 2.31
C LEU A 737 -1.71 33.31 2.30
N VAL A 738 -2.37 34.27 2.96
CA VAL A 738 -3.83 34.29 3.13
C VAL A 738 -4.37 35.62 2.64
N ASN A 739 -5.48 35.61 1.90
CA ASN A 739 -6.12 36.82 1.39
C ASN A 739 -7.64 36.88 1.61
N ALA A 740 -8.26 35.82 2.14
CA ALA A 740 -9.67 35.86 2.54
C ALA A 740 -10.00 34.85 3.65
N VAL A 741 -11.08 35.13 4.37
CA VAL A 741 -11.70 34.18 5.31
C VAL A 741 -13.21 34.19 5.13
N SER A 742 -13.87 33.12 5.57
CA SER A 742 -15.33 33.04 5.65
C SER A 742 -15.77 32.47 6.99
N VAL A 743 -16.68 33.14 7.69
CA VAL A 743 -17.16 32.71 9.02
C VAL A 743 -18.66 32.43 9.00
N TYR A 744 -19.06 31.27 9.51
CA TYR A 744 -20.45 30.90 9.71
C TYR A 744 -20.80 31.02 11.20
N TRP A 745 -21.61 32.01 11.55
CA TRP A 745 -21.97 32.30 12.94
C TRP A 745 -23.07 31.37 13.45
N PHE A 746 -22.93 30.91 14.70
CA PHE A 746 -23.97 30.23 15.46
C PHE A 746 -24.95 31.26 16.05
N ASP A 747 -26.23 30.99 15.92
CA ASP A 747 -27.32 31.78 16.47
C ASP A 747 -28.45 30.84 16.89
N ASP A 748 -28.71 30.77 18.21
CA ASP A 748 -29.71 29.89 18.83
C ASP A 748 -30.98 30.66 19.25
N THR A 749 -31.30 31.73 18.52
CA THR A 749 -32.50 32.55 18.79
C THR A 749 -33.74 31.67 18.97
N GLY A 750 -34.37 31.81 20.14
CA GLY A 750 -35.60 31.09 20.51
C GLY A 750 -35.41 30.01 21.58
N PHE A 751 -34.19 29.55 21.84
CA PHE A 751 -33.93 28.52 22.86
C PHE A 751 -32.62 28.70 23.64
N GLY A 752 -31.67 29.49 23.15
CA GLY A 752 -30.45 29.82 23.89
C GLY A 752 -30.10 31.31 23.85
N GLN A 753 -28.87 31.61 24.28
CA GLN A 753 -28.36 32.96 24.48
C GLN A 753 -27.13 33.29 23.59
N CYS A 754 -26.87 32.51 22.54
CA CYS A 754 -25.87 32.84 21.52
C CYS A 754 -26.49 33.57 20.32
N ARG A 755 -25.93 34.70 19.93
CA ARG A 755 -26.32 35.46 18.73
C ARG A 755 -25.11 35.68 17.83
N THR A 756 -25.35 36.10 16.58
CA THR A 756 -24.25 36.66 15.77
C THR A 756 -23.60 37.84 16.49
N PRO A 757 -22.27 38.06 16.36
CA PRO A 757 -21.55 39.04 17.17
C PRO A 757 -21.94 40.49 16.83
N GLN A 758 -21.53 41.44 17.67
CA GLN A 758 -21.71 42.87 17.41
C GLN A 758 -20.77 43.32 16.28
N SER A 759 -19.50 42.89 16.35
CA SER A 759 -18.50 43.13 15.32
C SER A 759 -17.39 42.09 15.42
N TRP A 760 -16.59 41.99 14.36
CA TRP A 760 -15.39 41.17 14.34
C TRP A 760 -14.38 41.74 13.34
N GLN A 761 -13.10 41.38 13.50
CA GLN A 761 -12.04 41.71 12.54
C GLN A 761 -11.03 40.57 12.42
N VAL A 762 -10.40 40.45 11.25
CA VAL A 762 -9.30 39.52 11.03
C VAL A 762 -7.97 40.18 11.39
N GLN A 763 -7.16 39.45 12.16
CA GLN A 763 -5.79 39.79 12.49
C GLN A 763 -4.86 38.67 12.03
N TYR A 764 -3.63 39.02 11.70
CA TYR A 764 -2.57 38.06 11.40
C TYR A 764 -1.41 38.25 12.38
N ARG A 765 -0.66 37.18 12.60
CA ARG A 765 0.55 37.21 13.42
C ARG A 765 1.74 37.59 12.56
N THR A 766 2.43 38.67 12.92
CA THR A 766 3.67 39.09 12.27
C THR A 766 4.81 38.12 12.58
N ALA A 767 5.92 38.21 11.84
CA ALA A 767 7.13 37.44 12.11
C ALA A 767 7.70 37.72 13.52
N THR A 768 7.47 38.92 14.06
CA THR A 768 7.86 39.31 15.43
C THR A 768 6.89 38.81 16.51
N GLY A 769 5.81 38.12 16.12
CA GLY A 769 4.82 37.55 17.02
C GLY A 769 3.67 38.48 17.41
N ALA A 770 3.66 39.72 16.92
CA ALA A 770 2.61 40.70 17.18
C ALA A 770 1.34 40.41 16.37
N TRP A 771 0.16 40.76 16.90
CA TRP A 771 -1.11 40.64 16.20
C TRP A 771 -1.49 41.99 15.58
N VAL A 772 -1.68 42.00 14.26
CA VAL A 772 -2.00 43.21 13.50
C VAL A 772 -3.25 42.97 12.63
N PRO A 773 -4.21 43.92 12.56
CA PRO A 773 -5.33 43.83 11.64
C PRO A 773 -4.88 43.71 10.18
N VAL A 774 -5.61 42.94 9.37
CA VAL A 774 -5.37 42.89 7.92
C VAL A 774 -5.77 44.22 7.26
N SER A 775 -5.03 44.63 6.23
CA SER A 775 -5.30 45.85 5.47
C SER A 775 -6.16 45.57 4.23
N GLY A 776 -6.90 46.57 3.74
CA GLY A 776 -7.74 46.43 2.54
C GLY A 776 -8.92 45.47 2.70
N ALA A 777 -9.41 45.28 3.93
CA ALA A 777 -10.51 44.35 4.22
C ALA A 777 -11.84 44.81 3.60
N SER A 778 -12.60 43.87 3.02
CA SER A 778 -14.01 44.07 2.68
C SER A 778 -14.89 44.09 3.94
N ALA A 779 -16.21 44.29 3.78
CA ALA A 779 -17.13 44.39 4.90
C ALA A 779 -17.19 43.11 5.77
N TYR A 780 -17.13 43.29 7.10
CA TYR A 780 -17.26 42.22 8.09
C TYR A 780 -18.73 41.92 8.41
N GLY A 781 -19.33 40.95 7.70
CA GLY A 781 -20.75 40.59 7.85
C GLY A 781 -21.06 39.75 9.10
N THR A 782 -22.31 39.82 9.59
CA THR A 782 -22.84 39.00 10.69
C THR A 782 -24.21 38.40 10.35
N ALA A 783 -24.45 38.16 9.06
CA ALA A 783 -25.68 37.56 8.57
C ALA A 783 -25.78 36.09 9.03
N VAL A 784 -26.98 35.69 9.44
CA VAL A 784 -27.33 34.30 9.75
C VAL A 784 -27.53 33.48 8.47
N ASN A 785 -27.43 32.16 8.58
CA ASN A 785 -27.68 31.20 7.50
C ASN A 785 -26.78 31.38 6.26
N THR A 786 -25.58 31.94 6.45
CA THR A 786 -24.61 32.12 5.36
C THR A 786 -23.19 32.24 5.91
N PHE A 787 -22.22 31.92 5.06
CA PHE A 787 -20.84 32.34 5.29
C PHE A 787 -20.71 33.85 5.11
N ASN A 788 -20.08 34.51 6.08
CA ASN A 788 -19.72 35.92 6.04
C ASN A 788 -18.26 36.01 5.56
N ARG A 789 -18.08 36.22 4.25
CA ARG A 789 -16.77 36.24 3.58
C ARG A 789 -16.13 37.63 3.64
N VAL A 790 -14.85 37.69 3.98
CA VAL A 790 -14.03 38.89 4.01
C VAL A 790 -12.76 38.67 3.20
N THR A 791 -12.53 39.52 2.19
CA THR A 791 -11.26 39.57 1.43
C THR A 791 -10.38 40.70 1.97
N PHE A 792 -9.06 40.56 1.90
CA PHE A 792 -8.09 41.56 2.34
C PHE A 792 -6.79 41.46 1.52
N THR A 793 -5.90 42.46 1.66
CA THR A 793 -4.55 42.40 1.07
C THR A 793 -3.83 41.17 1.60
N ALA A 794 -3.25 40.36 0.71
CA ALA A 794 -2.64 39.10 1.08
C ALA A 794 -1.54 39.29 2.15
N VAL A 795 -1.57 38.45 3.20
CA VAL A 795 -0.59 38.46 4.29
C VAL A 795 0.07 37.09 4.43
N THR A 796 1.39 37.08 4.65
CA THR A 796 2.10 35.85 5.03
C THR A 796 2.15 35.73 6.55
N THR A 797 1.59 34.66 7.12
CA THR A 797 1.48 34.51 8.58
C THR A 797 1.48 33.06 9.05
N SER A 798 2.00 32.81 10.25
CA SER A 798 1.88 31.51 10.93
C SER A 798 0.60 31.36 11.75
N ALA A 799 -0.21 32.42 11.90
CA ALA A 799 -1.49 32.32 12.58
C ALA A 799 -2.46 33.45 12.18
N LEU A 800 -3.75 33.12 12.08
CA LEU A 800 -4.84 34.08 11.95
C LEU A 800 -5.64 34.14 13.24
N ARG A 801 -6.22 35.30 13.53
CA ARG A 801 -7.12 35.51 14.65
C ARG A 801 -8.36 36.27 14.21
N LEU A 802 -9.53 35.82 14.64
CA LEU A 802 -10.73 36.65 14.64
C LEU A 802 -10.83 37.30 16.02
N ALA A 803 -10.71 38.62 16.06
CA ALA A 803 -11.07 39.39 17.26
C ALA A 803 -12.56 39.70 17.18
N VAL A 804 -13.34 39.26 18.17
CA VAL A 804 -14.81 39.25 18.16
C VAL A 804 -15.35 40.07 19.33
N GLN A 805 -16.28 40.97 19.07
CA GLN A 805 -17.02 41.71 20.10
C GLN A 805 -18.43 41.13 20.21
N LEU A 806 -18.78 40.60 21.37
CA LEU A 806 -20.12 40.06 21.64
C LEU A 806 -21.13 41.20 21.84
N LYS A 807 -22.41 40.94 21.53
CA LYS A 807 -23.50 41.88 21.79
C LYS A 807 -23.82 41.92 23.29
N ALA A 808 -24.24 43.08 23.79
CA ALA A 808 -24.62 43.22 25.20
C ALA A 808 -25.73 42.21 25.59
N GLY A 809 -25.53 41.51 26.71
CA GLY A 809 -26.51 40.57 27.27
C GLY A 809 -26.64 39.22 26.56
N VAL A 810 -25.84 38.94 25.53
CA VAL A 810 -25.82 37.65 24.82
C VAL A 810 -24.39 37.22 24.50
N SER A 811 -24.20 35.92 24.27
CA SER A 811 -22.93 35.34 23.80
C SER A 811 -22.90 35.24 22.27
N ALA A 812 -21.86 34.61 21.70
CA ALA A 812 -21.80 34.22 20.30
C ALA A 812 -21.11 32.86 20.14
N GLY A 813 -21.27 32.27 18.96
CA GLY A 813 -20.52 31.08 18.56
C GLY A 813 -20.24 31.04 17.07
N ILE A 814 -19.39 30.10 16.69
CA ILE A 814 -18.98 29.83 15.32
C ILE A 814 -19.27 28.36 15.03
N LEU A 815 -19.88 28.10 13.88
CA LEU A 815 -20.12 26.76 13.37
C LEU A 815 -19.03 26.30 12.39
N GLU A 816 -18.40 27.23 11.68
CA GLU A 816 -17.28 26.94 10.76
C GLU A 816 -16.53 28.24 10.41
N TRP A 817 -15.20 28.18 10.33
CA TRP A 817 -14.31 29.24 9.87
C TRP A 817 -13.35 28.72 8.79
N ARG A 818 -13.58 29.17 7.56
CA ARG A 818 -12.75 28.85 6.40
C ARG A 818 -11.69 29.92 6.15
N VAL A 819 -10.52 29.46 5.73
CA VAL A 819 -9.40 30.30 5.34
C VAL A 819 -9.04 30.01 3.90
N GLU A 820 -9.00 31.06 3.08
CA GLU A 820 -8.54 30.99 1.70
C GLU A 820 -7.08 31.44 1.66
N GLY A 821 -6.21 30.48 1.39
CA GLY A 821 -4.77 30.71 1.35
C GLY A 821 -4.02 29.51 0.79
N THR A 822 -2.70 29.66 0.76
CA THR A 822 -1.74 28.63 0.37
C THR A 822 -0.54 28.70 1.29
N THR A 823 0.17 27.59 1.51
CA THR A 823 1.47 27.68 2.19
C THR A 823 2.41 28.60 1.43
N ALA A 824 3.07 29.50 2.15
CA ALA A 824 3.97 30.48 1.54
C ALA A 824 5.18 29.80 0.87
N ALA A 825 5.59 28.62 1.37
CA ALA A 825 6.69 27.85 0.82
C ALA A 825 6.42 27.20 -0.55
N LEU A 826 5.15 27.14 -0.98
CA LEU A 826 4.75 26.55 -2.27
C LEU A 826 4.53 27.59 -3.36
N LEU A 827 4.67 28.88 -3.06
CA LEU A 827 4.49 29.95 -4.02
C LEU A 827 5.82 30.37 -4.65
N TRP A 828 5.87 30.23 -5.98
CA TRP A 828 6.87 30.90 -6.81
C TRP A 828 6.52 32.38 -6.89
N GLN A 829 7.40 33.22 -6.33
CA GLN A 829 7.21 34.66 -6.20
C GLN A 829 8.41 35.38 -6.79
N ARG A 830 8.21 36.63 -7.17
CA ARG A 830 9.34 37.50 -7.55
C ARG A 830 9.86 38.19 -6.31
N ILE A 831 11.16 38.41 -6.26
CA ILE A 831 11.82 39.13 -5.15
C ILE A 831 12.26 40.48 -5.70
N GLN A 832 11.49 41.54 -5.41
CA GLN A 832 11.74 42.87 -5.94
C GLN A 832 12.61 43.70 -5.00
N ASN A 833 13.60 44.39 -5.57
CA ASN A 833 14.47 45.32 -4.86
C ASN A 833 13.82 46.71 -4.69
N GLN A 834 13.93 47.33 -3.52
CA GLN A 834 13.33 48.64 -3.26
C GLN A 834 14.02 49.77 -4.02
N ASN A 835 15.35 49.73 -4.16
CA ASN A 835 16.12 50.79 -4.80
C ASN A 835 15.82 50.90 -6.31
N SER A 836 15.71 49.76 -7.00
CA SER A 836 15.61 49.72 -8.47
C SER A 836 14.22 49.37 -8.99
N SER A 837 13.32 48.85 -8.14
CA SER A 837 12.07 48.20 -8.55
C SER A 837 12.24 46.99 -9.49
N LYS A 838 13.46 46.47 -9.66
CA LYS A 838 13.76 45.26 -10.44
C LYS A 838 13.63 44.00 -9.60
N VAL A 839 13.56 42.84 -10.25
CA VAL A 839 13.41 41.53 -9.59
C VAL A 839 14.69 40.72 -9.64
N LEU A 840 14.87 39.85 -8.64
CA LEU A 840 15.95 38.88 -8.57
C LEU A 840 15.81 37.86 -9.70
N GLY A 841 16.88 37.63 -10.46
CA GLY A 841 16.92 36.71 -11.59
C GLY A 841 18.26 35.99 -11.72
N VAL A 842 18.32 35.03 -12.65
CA VAL A 842 19.57 34.30 -12.94
C VAL A 842 20.04 34.70 -14.33
N SER A 843 21.27 35.20 -14.42
CA SER A 843 21.82 35.71 -15.67
C SER A 843 21.69 34.68 -16.80
N GLY A 844 21.06 35.10 -17.90
CA GLY A 844 20.86 34.28 -19.10
C GLY A 844 19.93 33.06 -18.90
N MET A 845 19.07 33.05 -17.86
CA MET A 845 18.25 31.90 -17.49
C MET A 845 19.07 30.62 -17.29
N SER A 846 20.33 30.75 -16.91
CA SER A 846 21.22 29.60 -16.78
C SER A 846 20.69 28.60 -15.77
N THR A 847 20.87 27.31 -16.04
CA THR A 847 20.58 26.21 -15.10
C THR A 847 21.84 25.61 -14.48
N ALA A 848 23.02 26.18 -14.78
CA ALA A 848 24.31 25.71 -14.30
C ALA A 848 24.60 26.17 -12.86
N ASN A 849 25.38 25.37 -12.13
CA ASN A 849 26.01 25.81 -10.88
C ASN A 849 26.91 27.02 -11.11
N SER A 850 26.99 27.87 -10.09
CA SER A 850 27.77 29.10 -10.11
C SER A 850 27.29 30.15 -11.12
N ALA A 851 26.11 29.99 -11.70
CA ALA A 851 25.52 31.03 -12.52
C ALA A 851 25.22 32.27 -11.68
N ASN A 852 25.51 33.44 -12.25
CA ASN A 852 25.41 34.72 -11.55
C ASN A 852 23.95 35.07 -11.26
N VAL A 853 23.68 35.48 -10.03
CA VAL A 853 22.39 36.03 -9.64
C VAL A 853 22.44 37.54 -9.77
N VAL A 854 21.42 38.10 -10.42
CA VAL A 854 21.36 39.50 -10.82
C VAL A 854 20.01 40.10 -10.46
N GLN A 855 19.90 41.42 -10.54
CA GLN A 855 18.59 42.06 -10.70
C GLN A 855 18.29 42.31 -12.19
N TYR A 856 17.01 42.24 -12.56
CA TYR A 856 16.56 42.48 -13.93
C TYR A 856 15.11 42.99 -13.93
N ASP A 857 14.72 43.72 -14.97
CA ASP A 857 13.32 44.09 -15.20
C ASP A 857 12.46 42.84 -15.34
N ASP A 858 11.32 42.79 -14.67
CA ASP A 858 10.46 41.61 -14.77
C ASP A 858 9.92 41.42 -16.20
N ASN A 859 10.38 40.37 -16.86
CA ASN A 859 10.02 39.99 -18.23
C ASN A 859 9.13 38.72 -18.28
N GLY A 860 8.68 38.22 -17.12
CA GLY A 860 7.80 37.04 -17.04
C GLY A 860 8.49 35.68 -17.08
N THR A 861 9.82 35.59 -17.11
CA THR A 861 10.54 34.32 -17.24
C THR A 861 10.71 33.57 -15.91
N ALA A 862 10.84 32.24 -15.99
CA ALA A 862 10.90 31.36 -14.81
C ALA A 862 12.15 31.55 -13.94
N ASP A 863 13.22 32.15 -14.46
CA ASP A 863 14.42 32.44 -13.68
C ASP A 863 14.22 33.62 -12.71
N HIS A 864 13.17 34.41 -12.88
CA HIS A 864 12.77 35.46 -11.94
C HIS A 864 11.89 34.95 -10.78
N LEU A 865 11.51 33.68 -10.83
CA LEU A 865 10.58 33.07 -9.89
C LEU A 865 11.33 32.25 -8.86
N TRP A 866 11.14 32.61 -7.60
CA TRP A 866 11.83 32.04 -6.44
C TRP A 866 10.83 31.55 -5.41
N ARG A 867 11.18 30.52 -4.64
CA ARG A 867 10.40 30.07 -3.47
C ARG A 867 11.28 29.90 -2.25
N LEU A 868 10.70 30.11 -1.07
CA LEU A 868 11.33 29.78 0.20
C LEU A 868 10.96 28.35 0.60
N ILE A 869 11.94 27.51 0.87
CA ILE A 869 11.74 26.16 1.42
C ILE A 869 12.23 26.20 2.87
N ASP A 870 11.36 25.89 3.82
CA ASP A 870 11.72 25.85 5.24
C ASP A 870 12.85 24.85 5.50
N ALA A 871 13.89 25.29 6.20
CA ALA A 871 15.03 24.49 6.62
C ALA A 871 15.11 24.33 8.16
N GLY A 872 14.09 24.79 8.89
CA GLY A 872 14.00 24.72 10.34
C GLY A 872 14.70 25.88 11.05
N GLY A 873 14.31 26.15 12.30
CA GLY A 873 14.95 27.17 13.16
C GLY A 873 14.86 28.61 12.63
N GLY A 874 13.90 28.89 11.74
CA GLY A 874 13.74 30.21 11.10
C GLY A 874 14.63 30.43 9.87
N TRP A 875 15.28 29.39 9.36
CA TRP A 875 16.11 29.43 8.14
C TRP A 875 15.36 28.83 6.95
N TYR A 876 15.67 29.32 5.75
CA TYR A 876 15.04 28.93 4.50
C TYR A 876 16.07 28.73 3.40
N LYS A 877 15.80 27.80 2.50
CA LYS A 877 16.48 27.71 1.21
C LYS A 877 15.69 28.54 0.18
N VAL A 878 16.37 29.37 -0.61
CA VAL A 878 15.72 30.18 -1.65
C VAL A 878 15.94 29.51 -3.00
N GLN A 879 14.94 28.78 -3.51
CA GLN A 879 15.07 28.01 -4.74
C GLN A 879 14.56 28.77 -5.96
N ASN A 880 15.26 28.66 -7.08
CA ASN A 880 14.86 29.19 -8.38
C ASN A 880 13.96 28.20 -9.15
N GLN A 881 12.89 28.67 -9.79
CA GLN A 881 11.95 27.80 -10.53
C GLN A 881 12.56 27.19 -11.78
N ASN A 882 13.34 27.97 -12.53
CA ASN A 882 13.89 27.54 -13.81
C ASN A 882 14.96 26.45 -13.64
N SER A 883 15.86 26.60 -12.66
CA SER A 883 16.99 25.69 -12.47
C SER A 883 16.77 24.64 -11.38
N GLY A 884 15.81 24.84 -10.46
CA GLY A 884 15.68 24.04 -9.24
C GLY A 884 16.84 24.22 -8.25
N LYS A 885 17.78 25.13 -8.50
CA LYS A 885 18.95 25.39 -7.65
C LYS A 885 18.67 26.45 -6.61
N LEU A 886 19.53 26.53 -5.60
CA LEU A 886 19.38 27.43 -4.47
C LEU A 886 20.25 28.68 -4.63
N LEU A 887 19.77 29.79 -4.08
CA LEU A 887 20.55 30.99 -3.84
C LEU A 887 21.68 30.69 -2.85
N ALA A 888 22.91 30.99 -3.22
CA ALA A 888 24.11 30.67 -2.44
C ALA A 888 25.14 31.80 -2.54
N VAL A 889 25.95 31.98 -1.50
CA VAL A 889 27.10 32.90 -1.52
C VAL A 889 28.33 32.15 -2.03
N GLU A 890 28.97 32.67 -3.08
CA GLU A 890 30.12 32.02 -3.70
C GLU A 890 31.22 31.69 -2.67
N ASN A 891 31.62 30.42 -2.65
CA ASN A 891 32.68 29.87 -1.80
C ASN A 891 32.50 30.11 -0.29
N MET A 892 31.27 30.28 0.20
CA MET A 892 30.99 30.66 1.59
C MET A 892 31.78 31.90 2.05
N SER A 893 32.12 32.79 1.13
CA SER A 893 32.87 34.01 1.45
C SER A 893 32.15 34.78 2.55
N THR A 894 32.88 35.47 3.42
CA THR A 894 32.32 36.36 4.46
C THR A 894 32.56 37.83 4.15
N ALA A 895 33.17 38.14 2.99
CA ALA A 895 33.48 39.49 2.55
C ALA A 895 32.24 40.23 2.03
N ASN A 896 32.23 41.56 2.20
CA ASN A 896 31.29 42.43 1.52
C ASN A 896 31.51 42.38 0.01
N SER A 897 30.43 42.51 -0.75
CA SER A 897 30.42 42.41 -2.21
C SER A 897 30.79 41.01 -2.74
N ALA A 898 30.77 39.97 -1.89
CA ALA A 898 30.91 38.61 -2.37
C ALA A 898 29.70 38.23 -3.24
N ARG A 899 29.97 37.62 -4.39
CA ARG A 899 28.96 37.27 -5.40
C ARG A 899 27.94 36.30 -4.83
N VAL A 900 26.67 36.56 -5.12
CA VAL A 900 25.59 35.58 -4.96
C VAL A 900 25.38 34.86 -6.29
N GLN A 901 25.24 33.55 -6.19
CA GLN A 901 25.09 32.63 -7.31
C GLN A 901 23.91 31.69 -7.06
N GLN A 902 23.52 30.94 -8.08
CA GLN A 902 22.75 29.71 -7.85
C GLN A 902 23.67 28.50 -7.77
N PHE A 903 23.33 27.54 -6.93
CA PHE A 903 24.10 26.31 -6.75
C PHE A 903 23.20 25.16 -6.30
N ASP A 904 23.61 23.92 -6.59
CA ASP A 904 22.93 22.72 -6.10
C ASP A 904 22.97 22.67 -4.57
N ASP A 905 21.91 22.16 -3.96
CA ASP A 905 21.83 22.00 -2.52
C ASP A 905 22.85 20.98 -2.01
N ASN A 906 23.92 21.48 -1.40
CA ASN A 906 25.00 20.69 -0.80
C ASN A 906 24.93 20.69 0.74
N GLY A 907 23.86 21.26 1.32
CA GLY A 907 23.66 21.36 2.77
C GLY A 907 24.52 22.39 3.50
N SER A 908 25.30 23.24 2.83
CA SER A 908 26.15 24.24 3.48
C SER A 908 25.40 25.52 3.89
N ALA A 909 25.90 26.20 4.92
CA ALA A 909 25.22 27.32 5.57
C ALA A 909 25.08 28.58 4.69
N ASP A 910 25.85 28.71 3.59
CA ASP A 910 25.70 29.79 2.60
C ASP A 910 24.43 29.67 1.73
N HIS A 911 23.73 28.53 1.82
CA HIS A 911 22.44 28.29 1.14
C HIS A 911 21.23 28.61 2.05
N LEU A 912 21.49 28.94 3.32
CA LEU A 912 20.47 29.16 4.33
C LEU A 912 20.27 30.65 4.57
N TRP A 913 19.06 31.11 4.29
CA TRP A 913 18.66 32.51 4.33
C TRP A 913 17.53 32.72 5.32
N ARG A 914 17.49 33.89 5.96
CA ARG A 914 16.44 34.29 6.88
C ARG A 914 15.88 35.64 6.46
N PRO A 915 14.58 35.74 6.10
CA PRO A 915 13.93 37.02 5.90
C PRO A 915 13.76 37.74 7.25
N LEU A 916 14.27 38.97 7.33
CA LEU A 916 14.14 39.86 8.47
C LEU A 916 13.19 41.00 8.10
N ASP A 917 12.05 41.08 8.77
CA ASP A 917 11.04 42.12 8.53
C ASP A 917 11.62 43.53 8.70
N ALA A 918 11.35 44.40 7.74
CA ALA A 918 11.73 45.81 7.73
C ALA A 918 10.51 46.75 7.75
N GLY A 919 9.30 46.21 7.85
CA GLY A 919 8.04 46.97 7.86
C GLY A 919 7.53 47.32 6.45
N GLY A 920 6.23 47.61 6.35
CA GLY A 920 5.61 48.05 5.10
C GLY A 920 5.66 47.02 3.95
N GLY A 921 5.84 45.73 4.26
CA GLY A 921 5.99 44.64 3.28
C GLY A 921 7.42 44.42 2.77
N TRP A 922 8.41 45.15 3.30
CA TRP A 922 9.83 45.00 2.95
C TRP A 922 10.56 44.12 3.97
N PHE A 923 11.59 43.41 3.51
CA PHE A 923 12.46 42.57 4.34
C PHE A 923 13.91 42.60 3.84
N ARG A 924 14.82 42.11 4.69
CA ARG A 924 16.21 41.80 4.32
C ARG A 924 16.40 40.28 4.28
N LEU A 925 17.17 39.75 3.33
CA LEU A 925 17.53 38.34 3.31
C LEU A 925 18.91 38.14 3.93
N GLN A 926 18.98 37.64 5.15
CA GLN A 926 20.22 37.39 5.87
C GLN A 926 20.74 35.97 5.63
N VAL A 927 22.00 35.80 5.22
CA VAL A 927 22.61 34.47 5.05
C VAL A 927 23.22 33.95 6.36
N GLN A 928 23.07 32.64 6.63
CA GLN A 928 23.40 32.05 7.93
C GLN A 928 24.89 32.07 8.27
N HIS A 929 25.77 31.79 7.30
CA HIS A 929 27.20 31.61 7.61
C HIS A 929 27.93 32.92 7.95
N SER A 930 27.50 34.05 7.38
CA SER A 930 28.16 35.36 7.57
C SER A 930 27.32 36.37 8.33
N MET A 931 26.02 36.11 8.50
CA MET A 931 25.02 37.02 9.07
C MET A 931 24.84 38.35 8.29
N LYS A 932 25.38 38.43 7.06
CA LYS A 932 25.21 39.55 6.13
C LYS A 932 23.89 39.46 5.37
N VAL A 933 23.50 40.54 4.71
CA VAL A 933 22.23 40.64 3.96
C VAL A 933 22.46 40.67 2.45
N LEU A 934 21.46 40.22 1.69
CA LEU A 934 21.42 40.31 0.24
C LEU A 934 21.28 41.77 -0.21
N GLY A 935 22.16 42.22 -1.09
CA GLY A 935 22.16 43.57 -1.67
C GLY A 935 22.50 43.57 -3.15
N VAL A 936 22.46 44.75 -3.78
CA VAL A 936 22.85 44.91 -5.19
C VAL A 936 24.17 45.66 -5.24
N ASP A 937 25.15 45.11 -5.95
CA ASP A 937 26.49 45.67 -5.96
C ASP A 937 26.49 47.14 -6.44
N GLY A 938 27.18 47.99 -5.67
CA GLY A 938 27.25 49.42 -5.90
C GLY A 938 25.91 50.17 -5.91
N MET A 939 24.84 49.61 -5.30
CA MET A 939 23.47 50.14 -5.36
C MET A 939 22.98 50.36 -6.81
N SER A 940 23.50 49.59 -7.75
CA SER A 940 23.17 49.77 -9.17
C SER A 940 21.67 49.62 -9.40
N THR A 941 21.13 50.35 -10.37
CA THR A 941 19.74 50.22 -10.85
C THR A 941 19.67 49.59 -12.25
N ALA A 942 20.82 49.17 -12.79
CA ALA A 942 20.91 48.58 -14.13
C ALA A 942 20.43 47.12 -14.16
N ASN A 943 19.94 46.69 -15.33
CA ASN A 943 19.71 45.28 -15.62
C ASN A 943 21.02 44.50 -15.60
N SER A 944 20.95 43.26 -15.14
CA SER A 944 22.10 42.37 -14.97
C SER A 944 23.13 42.85 -13.95
N ALA A 945 22.78 43.82 -13.08
CA ALA A 945 23.64 44.19 -11.97
C ALA A 945 23.77 43.02 -10.99
N GLN A 946 24.99 42.78 -10.53
CA GLN A 946 25.34 41.65 -9.69
C GLN A 946 24.69 41.78 -8.30
N VAL A 947 24.16 40.67 -7.81
CA VAL A 947 23.66 40.56 -6.44
C VAL A 947 24.78 40.02 -5.55
N VAL A 948 24.89 40.60 -4.37
CA VAL A 948 25.98 40.34 -3.43
C VAL A 948 25.45 40.15 -2.02
N GLN A 949 26.27 39.60 -1.12
CA GLN A 949 26.06 39.83 0.30
C GLN A 949 26.80 41.10 0.75
N PHE A 950 26.26 41.78 1.75
CA PHE A 950 26.87 42.97 2.34
C PHE A 950 26.45 43.13 3.81
N ASP A 951 27.27 43.81 4.62
CA ASP A 951 26.86 44.25 5.95
C ASP A 951 25.63 45.17 5.86
N ASP A 952 24.63 44.96 6.70
CA ASP A 952 23.43 45.79 6.67
C ASP A 952 23.74 47.24 7.08
N ASN A 953 23.71 48.15 6.11
CA ASN A 953 23.91 49.59 6.30
C ASN A 953 22.59 50.38 6.17
N GLY A 954 21.45 49.71 6.11
CA GLY A 954 20.11 50.32 6.04
C GLY A 954 19.74 50.96 4.69
N THR A 955 20.52 50.74 3.64
CA THR A 955 20.25 51.30 2.31
C THR A 955 19.12 50.56 1.56
N PRO A 956 18.41 51.21 0.62
CA PRO A 956 17.27 50.60 -0.06
C PRO A 956 17.60 49.39 -0.95
N ASP A 957 18.85 49.20 -1.38
CA ASP A 957 19.21 48.04 -2.20
C ASP A 957 19.34 46.74 -1.37
N HIS A 958 19.35 46.84 -0.04
CA HIS A 958 19.26 45.69 0.87
C HIS A 958 17.80 45.29 1.18
N LEU A 959 16.83 46.11 0.75
CA LEU A 959 15.42 45.93 1.04
C LEU A 959 14.70 45.28 -0.14
N TRP A 960 14.06 44.15 0.15
CA TRP A 960 13.39 43.30 -0.82
C TRP A 960 11.92 43.10 -0.44
N ARG A 961 11.06 42.82 -1.41
CA ARG A 961 9.69 42.38 -1.18
C ARG A 961 9.33 41.22 -2.09
N PHE A 962 8.47 40.34 -1.62
CA PHE A 962 7.87 39.31 -2.46
C PHE A 962 6.70 39.94 -3.24
N LEU A 963 6.58 39.61 -4.52
CA LEU A 963 5.46 40.02 -5.39
C LEU A 963 4.54 38.85 -5.70
#